data_AF-A0A1F7FG49-F1
#
_entry.id   AF-A0A1F7FG49-F1
#
_cell.length_a   1.000
_cell.length_b   1.000
_cell.length_c   1.000
_cell.angle_alpha   90.00
_cell.angle_beta   90.00
_cell.angle_gamma   90.00
#
_symmetry.space_group_name_H-M   'P 1'
#
loop_
_entity.id
_entity.type
_entity.pdbx_description
1 polymer ?
#
loop_
_entity_poly.entity_id
_entity_poly.type
_entity_poly.pdbx_seq_one_letter_code
_entity_poly.pdbx_strand_id
1 'polypeptide(L)'
;MKRAFLSYLSHCFIICMLALSPAIAAEGLQAVIKTTTGNTITVTSIAPDGRIEFTPEGGTKTKVLFKDIASIEWSSDPREHTITTHDGKVQKVTRAWIFAGNSAYMSFTGTDQNGEDANGTITGSDIASIVFSKAAAAPKQPEPKAADSAAAAAPKQPEPKAADSAAAEPAKAASTPAADATARPKTPSKRLSTSNLDYCYDQITEFDKKIDVIIDKYNRFKSQGKLYEPCKNRSGEDSWNWLSLQIEIQWLFSDIIGYYYSALQDGWETTDPDVTPLHAKIRNAAKKAEQAGYWTCADTAEKLDAARPDFFKNWDKIRLNAFEAMILTTQMNNAQHGQEIMEDAKSRLASAENYFAQEGAQPHPALLRLKAEVARLASECESAFKSVGNAKDDALAAWEALRAERQRLNDIMYKIENGQVHPNDHESFIEELEKFEKTESAVMREKIEALGKTCGNNLENLEAAMEKLLGKNPSGWDWSAEVKHFDKISKAIAPLRQSVGEDIASIAERDLNGMSSYDEAIRPQMFEKLKKLVQLGLRYDSHNTALIELAPKVEEAAVGDAAAVQKQIAERQWPGDDKGFSGPGTPAELNQAALDYFNSTCKPTEKALKACIVEPDWYCFKRNIFGQPIQWALTFWVAVDVEGETSSDIVYAWSISFLTEENVGVEKAPPFKLAAFNFKQKMKRANVTGL
;
A
#
# COMPACT_ATOMS: atom_id res chain seq x y z
N MET A 1 14.13 -11.90 4.91
CA MET A 1 14.11 -12.57 6.24
C MET A 1 14.73 -11.73 7.37
N LYS A 2 14.51 -10.40 7.42
CA LYS A 2 14.94 -9.51 8.54
C LYS A 2 13.98 -8.30 8.77
N ARG A 3 12.69 -8.43 8.45
CA ARG A 3 11.65 -7.42 8.75
C ARG A 3 10.39 -7.99 9.40
N ALA A 4 10.44 -9.23 9.89
CA ALA A 4 9.34 -9.87 10.62
C ALA A 4 9.39 -9.62 12.14
N PHE A 5 10.38 -8.87 12.65
CA PHE A 5 10.57 -8.68 14.10
C PHE A 5 10.00 -7.35 14.65
N LEU A 6 9.60 -6.41 13.79
CA LEU A 6 9.04 -5.12 14.23
C LEU A 6 7.49 -5.08 14.27
N SER A 7 6.81 -5.97 13.54
CA SER A 7 5.34 -5.98 13.49
C SER A 7 4.68 -6.68 14.69
N TYR A 8 5.45 -7.41 15.50
CA TYR A 8 4.96 -8.05 16.74
C TYR A 8 5.06 -7.14 17.97
N LEU A 9 5.78 -6.02 17.88
CA LEU A 9 5.96 -5.07 18.99
C LEU A 9 4.85 -4.00 19.07
N SER A 10 4.10 -3.77 18.00
CA SER A 10 3.08 -2.72 17.96
C SER A 10 1.66 -3.18 18.34
N HIS A 11 1.40 -4.49 18.40
CA HIS A 11 0.12 -5.06 18.83
C HIS A 11 0.11 -5.55 20.29
N CYS A 12 1.26 -5.55 20.97
CA CYS A 12 1.32 -5.70 22.43
C CYS A 12 1.24 -4.35 23.17
N PHE A 13 1.32 -3.21 22.48
CA PHE A 13 1.34 -1.88 23.12
C PHE A 13 -0.05 -1.23 23.32
N ILE A 14 -1.11 -1.77 22.71
CA ILE A 14 -2.48 -1.23 22.85
C ILE A 14 -3.36 -2.07 23.80
N ILE A 15 -2.88 -3.24 24.25
CA ILE A 15 -3.54 -4.05 25.29
C ILE A 15 -2.75 -4.06 26.62
N CYS A 16 -1.56 -3.44 26.68
CA CYS A 16 -0.77 -3.25 27.91
C CYS A 16 -0.84 -1.85 28.55
N MET A 17 -1.73 -0.95 28.10
CA MET A 17 -1.96 0.37 28.73
C MET A 17 -3.18 0.39 29.67
N LEU A 18 -3.64 -0.77 30.16
CA LEU A 18 -4.69 -0.89 31.19
C LEU A 18 -4.27 -1.70 32.43
N ALA A 19 -2.99 -2.04 32.59
CA ALA A 19 -2.48 -2.62 33.82
C ALA A 19 -1.01 -2.23 34.02
N LEU A 20 -0.69 -1.75 35.23
CA LEU A 20 0.63 -1.36 35.74
C LEU A 20 1.05 0.09 35.47
N SER A 21 0.36 1.02 36.14
CA SER A 21 1.08 1.90 37.05
C SER A 21 0.66 1.53 38.47
N PRO A 22 1.50 0.87 39.30
CA PRO A 22 1.36 1.04 40.72
C PRO A 22 1.76 2.49 40.96
N ALA A 23 0.80 3.41 40.87
CA ALA A 23 0.88 4.62 41.64
C ALA A 23 1.09 4.11 43.06
N ILE A 24 2.34 4.26 43.54
CA ILE A 24 2.68 4.22 44.95
C ILE A 24 1.50 4.87 45.65
N ALA A 25 0.80 4.15 46.52
CA ALA A 25 -0.34 4.65 47.24
C ALA A 25 0.13 5.85 48.06
N ALA A 26 0.13 7.03 47.42
CA ALA A 26 0.24 8.29 48.10
C ALA A 26 -1.04 8.34 48.92
N GLU A 27 -0.90 8.18 50.24
CA GLU A 27 -2.00 8.32 51.17
C GLU A 27 -2.79 9.57 50.77
N GLY A 28 -4.05 9.37 50.37
CA GLY A 28 -4.90 10.48 50.00
C GLY A 28 -4.97 11.47 51.15
N LEU A 29 -5.03 12.76 50.85
CA LEU A 29 -5.15 13.76 51.89
C LEU A 29 -6.51 13.57 52.58
N GLN A 30 -6.55 13.73 53.89
CA GLN A 30 -7.80 13.80 54.63
C GLN A 30 -8.18 15.26 54.79
N ALA A 31 -9.48 15.56 54.70
CA ALA A 31 -9.97 16.92 54.84
C ALA A 31 -11.38 16.97 55.42
N VAL A 32 -11.77 18.14 55.90
CA VAL A 32 -13.18 18.47 56.20
C VAL A 32 -13.61 19.54 55.22
N ILE A 33 -14.61 19.23 54.40
CA ILE A 33 -15.21 20.17 53.45
C ILE A 33 -16.52 20.68 54.05
N LYS A 34 -16.69 22.00 54.08
CA LYS A 34 -18.01 22.62 54.26
C LYS A 34 -18.51 23.12 52.92
N THR A 35 -19.73 22.75 52.56
CA THR A 35 -20.35 23.23 51.33
C THR A 35 -20.97 24.62 51.52
N THR A 36 -21.24 25.32 50.43
CA THR A 36 -21.97 26.61 50.44
C THR A 36 -23.42 26.45 50.93
N THR A 37 -23.97 25.23 50.90
CA THR A 37 -25.28 24.87 51.48
C THR A 37 -25.22 24.56 52.99
N GLY A 38 -24.04 24.61 53.61
CA GLY A 38 -23.84 24.36 55.04
C GLY A 38 -23.62 22.91 55.44
N ASN A 39 -23.56 21.97 54.50
CA ASN A 39 -23.28 20.57 54.78
C ASN A 39 -21.79 20.37 55.10
N THR A 40 -21.48 19.48 56.04
CA THR A 40 -20.10 19.09 56.34
C THR A 40 -19.82 17.69 55.81
N ILE A 41 -18.70 17.52 55.11
CA ILE A 41 -18.23 16.25 54.56
C ILE A 41 -16.85 15.96 55.16
N THR A 42 -16.70 14.80 55.79
CA THR A 42 -15.43 14.29 56.28
C THR A 42 -14.78 13.44 55.20
N VAL A 43 -13.78 13.98 54.54
CA VAL A 43 -13.05 13.36 53.44
C VAL A 43 -11.94 12.47 53.98
N THR A 44 -12.00 11.18 53.65
CA THR A 44 -11.02 10.16 54.02
C THR A 44 -9.90 10.01 52.98
N SER A 45 -10.13 10.45 51.73
CA SER A 45 -9.12 10.46 50.68
C SER A 45 -9.45 11.50 49.60
N ILE A 46 -8.50 12.39 49.31
CA ILE A 46 -8.48 13.23 48.11
C ILE A 46 -7.09 13.20 47.46
N ALA A 47 -7.06 13.33 46.13
CA ALA A 47 -5.83 13.29 45.36
C ALA A 47 -4.84 14.39 45.80
N PRO A 48 -3.58 14.03 46.13
CA PRO A 48 -2.58 14.98 46.66
C PRO A 48 -2.07 15.98 45.61
N ASP A 49 -2.35 15.75 44.32
CA ASP A 49 -2.05 16.64 43.20
C ASP A 49 -3.15 17.70 42.95
N GLY A 50 -4.22 17.68 43.77
CA GLY A 50 -5.19 18.76 43.81
C GLY A 50 -4.54 20.09 44.12
N ARG A 51 -5.12 21.18 43.62
CA ARG A 51 -4.52 22.51 43.67
C ARG A 51 -5.56 23.61 43.55
N ILE A 52 -5.19 24.78 44.05
CA ILE A 52 -5.88 26.03 43.74
C ILE A 52 -5.03 26.82 42.74
N GLU A 53 -5.63 27.24 41.62
CA GLU A 53 -4.99 28.08 40.62
C GLU A 53 -5.63 29.47 40.62
N PHE A 54 -4.81 30.52 40.56
CA PHE A 54 -5.28 31.90 40.45
C PHE A 54 -4.29 32.72 39.63
N THR A 55 -4.74 33.86 39.10
CA THR A 55 -3.88 34.78 38.36
C THR A 55 -3.91 36.13 39.07
N PRO A 56 -2.80 36.57 39.71
CA PRO A 56 -2.72 37.89 40.30
C PRO A 56 -2.94 38.98 39.24
N GLU A 57 -3.41 40.15 39.66
CA GLU A 57 -3.55 41.29 38.76
C GLU A 57 -2.18 41.65 38.15
N GLY A 58 -2.08 41.59 36.81
CA GLY A 58 -0.82 41.80 36.08
C GLY A 58 0.20 40.65 36.14
N GLY A 59 -0.15 39.49 36.73
CA GLY A 59 0.76 38.37 36.96
C GLY A 59 0.53 37.15 36.05
N THR A 60 1.38 36.14 36.21
CA THR A 60 1.22 34.81 35.59
C THR A 60 0.41 33.87 36.49
N LYS A 61 -0.25 32.88 35.88
CA LYS A 61 -1.02 31.85 36.60
C LYS A 61 -0.17 31.18 37.68
N THR A 62 -0.59 31.28 38.93
CA THR A 62 0.05 30.70 40.11
C THR A 62 -0.74 29.49 40.59
N LYS A 63 -0.05 28.46 41.10
CA LYS A 63 -0.65 27.22 41.58
C LYS A 63 -0.17 26.93 43.01
N VAL A 64 -1.07 26.56 43.90
CA VAL A 64 -0.74 26.07 45.26
C VAL A 64 -1.36 24.68 45.41
N LEU A 65 -0.54 23.69 45.72
CA LEU A 65 -0.97 22.29 45.81
C LEU A 65 -1.63 22.02 47.16
N PHE A 66 -2.63 21.13 47.20
CA PHE A 66 -3.37 20.77 48.42
C PHE A 66 -2.47 20.23 49.52
N LYS A 67 -1.42 19.47 49.15
CA LYS A 67 -0.43 18.96 50.11
C LYS A 67 0.32 20.04 50.88
N ASP A 68 0.28 21.29 50.40
CA ASP A 68 0.95 22.45 51.00
C ASP A 68 -0.05 23.36 51.73
N ILE A 69 -1.35 23.08 51.66
CA ILE A 69 -2.45 23.91 52.16
C ILE A 69 -3.03 23.32 53.45
N ALA A 70 -3.08 24.11 54.52
CA ALA A 70 -3.79 23.80 55.75
C ALA A 70 -5.30 24.05 55.63
N SER A 71 -5.70 25.20 55.06
CA SER A 71 -7.12 25.50 54.83
C SER A 71 -7.36 26.40 53.63
N ILE A 72 -8.56 26.31 53.08
CA ILE A 72 -9.12 27.21 52.08
C ILE A 72 -10.47 27.68 52.62
N GLU A 73 -10.67 28.99 52.69
CA GLU A 73 -11.95 29.59 53.10
C GLU A 73 -12.45 30.50 51.98
N TRP A 74 -13.71 30.36 51.61
CA TRP A 74 -14.36 31.22 50.62
C TRP A 74 -15.26 32.24 51.29
N SER A 75 -15.07 33.52 50.97
CA SER A 75 -16.01 34.59 51.29
C SER A 75 -16.77 35.02 50.05
N SER A 76 -18.10 35.06 50.13
CA SER A 76 -18.98 35.53 49.04
C SER A 76 -18.94 37.05 48.83
N ASP A 77 -18.44 37.81 49.81
CA ASP A 77 -18.25 39.26 49.76
C ASP A 77 -16.97 39.62 50.54
N PRO A 78 -15.83 39.91 49.87
CA PRO A 78 -15.68 40.37 48.48
C PRO A 78 -15.33 39.29 47.42
N ARG A 79 -15.93 38.08 47.45
CA ARG A 79 -15.62 36.95 46.52
C ARG A 79 -14.14 36.56 46.51
N GLU A 80 -13.61 36.28 47.69
CA GLU A 80 -12.19 36.04 47.95
C GLU A 80 -11.98 34.63 48.53
N HIS A 81 -10.91 33.95 48.13
CA HIS A 81 -10.43 32.74 48.79
C HIS A 81 -9.27 33.13 49.71
N THR A 82 -9.35 32.74 50.98
CA THR A 82 -8.24 32.81 51.94
C THR A 82 -7.60 31.44 52.03
N ILE A 83 -6.36 31.33 51.54
CA ILE A 83 -5.55 30.13 51.53
C ILE A 83 -4.57 30.22 52.69
N THR A 84 -4.59 29.27 53.62
CA THR A 84 -3.59 29.14 54.68
C THR A 84 -2.74 27.91 54.39
N THR A 85 -1.43 28.06 54.27
CA THR A 85 -0.49 26.94 54.06
C THR A 85 -0.09 26.28 55.38
N HIS A 86 0.46 25.06 55.31
CA HIS A 86 0.91 24.33 56.51
C HIS A 86 2.03 25.03 57.31
N ASP A 87 2.78 25.94 56.69
CA ASP A 87 3.78 26.80 57.36
C ASP A 87 3.17 28.09 57.96
N GLY A 88 1.84 28.24 57.90
CA GLY A 88 1.10 29.34 58.51
C GLY A 88 1.02 30.62 57.66
N LYS A 89 1.48 30.60 56.40
CA LYS A 89 1.30 31.77 55.51
C LYS A 89 -0.15 31.85 55.06
N VAL A 90 -0.71 33.05 55.13
CA VAL A 90 -2.08 33.35 54.69
C VAL A 90 -2.03 34.18 53.41
N GLN A 91 -2.74 33.74 52.39
CA GLN A 91 -2.85 34.42 51.10
C GLN A 91 -4.31 34.60 50.72
N LYS A 92 -4.68 35.84 50.38
CA LYS A 92 -6.01 36.22 49.89
C LYS A 92 -5.98 36.35 48.37
N VAL A 93 -6.88 35.66 47.67
CA VAL A 93 -6.91 35.62 46.21
C VAL A 93 -8.33 35.77 45.65
N THR A 94 -8.46 36.50 44.55
CA THR A 94 -9.70 36.62 43.77
C THR A 94 -9.59 35.79 42.49
N ARG A 95 -10.73 35.34 41.93
CA ARG A 95 -10.80 34.54 40.69
C ARG A 95 -9.97 33.24 40.72
N ALA A 96 -9.97 32.57 41.87
CA ALA A 96 -9.31 31.29 42.02
C ALA A 96 -10.21 30.12 41.58
N TRP A 97 -9.59 29.05 41.10
CA TRP A 97 -10.23 27.80 40.69
C TRP A 97 -9.60 26.63 41.46
N ILE A 98 -10.44 25.77 42.03
CA ILE A 98 -10.03 24.58 42.77
C ILE A 98 -10.09 23.38 41.82
N PHE A 99 -8.99 22.65 41.68
CA PHE A 99 -8.84 21.49 40.80
C PHE A 99 -8.43 20.25 41.59
N ALA A 100 -8.87 19.07 41.15
CA ALA A 100 -8.27 17.78 41.51
C ALA A 100 -7.76 17.10 40.23
N GLY A 101 -6.44 16.85 40.14
CA GLY A 101 -5.82 16.38 38.91
C GLY A 101 -6.09 17.31 37.71
N ASN A 102 -6.57 16.75 36.60
CA ASN A 102 -6.91 17.50 35.37
C ASN A 102 -8.37 17.95 35.29
N SER A 103 -9.17 17.76 36.34
CA SER A 103 -10.61 18.05 36.35
C SER A 103 -10.94 19.29 37.18
N ALA A 104 -11.93 20.07 36.71
CA ALA A 104 -12.58 21.14 37.49
C ALA A 104 -13.53 20.58 38.58
N TYR A 105 -13.72 19.26 38.60
CA TYR A 105 -14.47 18.53 39.61
C TYR A 105 -13.51 17.84 40.57
N MET A 106 -13.71 18.07 41.86
CA MET A 106 -12.91 17.49 42.92
C MET A 106 -13.51 16.14 43.32
N SER A 107 -12.85 15.04 42.98
CA SER A 107 -13.25 13.69 43.40
C SER A 107 -12.74 13.40 44.81
N PHE A 108 -13.59 12.86 45.68
CA PHE A 108 -13.24 12.51 47.05
C PHE A 108 -13.96 11.25 47.52
N THR A 109 -13.38 10.58 48.51
CA THR A 109 -14.10 9.60 49.33
C THR A 109 -14.32 10.14 50.73
N GLY A 110 -15.48 9.91 51.32
CA GLY A 110 -15.80 10.47 52.64
C GLY A 110 -17.21 10.18 53.10
N THR A 111 -17.54 10.66 54.30
CA THR A 111 -18.88 10.57 54.86
C THR A 111 -19.48 11.96 55.07
N ASP A 112 -20.80 12.07 54.96
CA ASP A 112 -21.51 13.30 55.30
C ASP A 112 -21.56 13.52 56.84
N GLN A 113 -22.25 14.57 57.25
CA GLN A 113 -22.45 14.93 58.66
C GLN A 113 -23.29 13.92 59.46
N ASN A 114 -24.00 13.01 58.79
CA ASN A 114 -24.78 11.93 59.41
C ASN A 114 -24.00 10.61 59.46
N GLY A 115 -22.78 10.56 58.88
CA GLY A 115 -21.97 9.36 58.76
C GLY A 115 -22.34 8.46 57.58
N GLU A 116 -23.19 8.95 56.66
CA GLU A 116 -23.55 8.24 55.43
C GLU A 116 -22.47 8.42 54.36
N ASP A 117 -22.36 7.45 53.44
CA ASP A 117 -21.40 7.52 52.36
C ASP A 117 -21.67 8.73 51.44
N ALA A 118 -20.65 9.59 51.30
CA ALA A 118 -20.70 10.80 50.50
C ALA A 118 -19.68 10.77 49.34
N ASN A 119 -19.16 9.60 48.99
CA ASN A 119 -18.25 9.43 47.85
C ASN A 119 -18.79 10.10 46.58
N GLY A 120 -17.99 10.96 45.95
CA GLY A 120 -18.47 11.67 44.77
C GLY A 120 -17.54 12.77 44.27
N THR A 121 -18.12 13.68 43.49
CA THR A 121 -17.45 14.84 42.92
C THR A 121 -18.12 16.12 43.38
N ILE A 122 -17.34 17.12 43.79
CA ILE A 122 -17.83 18.46 44.14
C ILE A 122 -17.15 19.53 43.29
N THR A 123 -17.88 20.57 42.89
CA THR A 123 -17.30 21.69 42.14
C THR A 123 -16.70 22.71 43.08
N GLY A 124 -15.70 23.47 42.63
CA GLY A 124 -15.10 24.54 43.44
C GLY A 124 -16.12 25.59 43.93
N SER A 125 -17.19 25.84 43.17
CA SER A 125 -18.27 26.77 43.54
C SER A 125 -19.17 26.27 44.68
N ASP A 126 -19.19 24.97 44.96
CA ASP A 126 -20.00 24.39 46.03
C ASP A 126 -19.25 24.32 47.37
N ILE A 127 -17.99 24.75 47.40
CA ILE A 127 -17.11 24.65 48.57
C ILE A 127 -17.06 25.99 49.30
N ALA A 128 -17.53 26.03 50.54
CA ALA A 128 -17.37 27.16 51.44
C ALA A 128 -16.02 27.14 52.18
N SER A 129 -15.56 25.96 52.60
CA SER A 129 -14.22 25.81 53.17
C SER A 129 -13.68 24.39 53.04
N ILE A 130 -12.37 24.25 52.97
CA ILE A 130 -11.65 22.97 53.11
C ILE A 130 -10.63 23.12 54.23
N VAL A 131 -10.57 22.16 55.15
CA VAL A 131 -9.52 22.07 56.17
C VAL A 131 -8.81 20.74 56.00
N PHE A 132 -7.52 20.75 55.67
CA PHE A 132 -6.73 19.54 55.45
C PHE A 132 -6.10 19.06 56.76
N SER A 133 -6.19 17.76 57.03
CA SER A 133 -5.55 17.11 58.17
C SER A 133 -4.06 16.93 57.90
N LYS A 134 -3.23 17.23 58.90
CA LYS A 134 -1.78 16.96 58.85
C LYS A 134 -1.55 15.46 58.90
N ALA A 135 -0.96 14.87 57.86
CA ALA A 135 -0.64 13.44 57.81
C ALA A 135 0.20 13.02 59.04
N ALA A 136 -0.28 12.07 59.83
CA ALA A 136 0.46 11.51 60.95
C ALA A 136 1.50 10.51 60.42
N ALA A 137 2.75 10.57 60.90
CA ALA A 137 3.77 9.59 60.55
C ALA A 137 3.32 8.18 61.00
N ALA A 138 3.23 7.25 60.05
CA ALA A 138 2.63 5.94 60.24
C ALA A 138 3.34 5.09 61.34
N PRO A 139 2.59 4.49 62.30
CA PRO A 139 3.12 3.48 63.20
C PRO A 139 3.19 2.09 62.52
N LYS A 140 4.25 1.33 62.83
CA LYS A 140 4.48 -0.04 62.34
C LYS A 140 3.37 -1.01 62.78
N GLN A 141 2.79 -1.70 61.80
CA GLN A 141 1.76 -2.72 61.95
C GLN A 141 2.35 -4.07 62.44
N PRO A 142 1.76 -4.75 63.44
CA PRO A 142 2.03 -6.16 63.72
C PRO A 142 1.02 -7.09 63.00
N GLU A 143 1.50 -8.30 62.69
CA GLU A 143 0.87 -9.40 61.95
C GLU A 143 -0.35 -10.07 62.65
N PRO A 144 -1.16 -10.84 61.90
CA PRO A 144 -2.57 -11.08 62.16
C PRO A 144 -2.86 -12.34 63.01
N LYS A 145 -4.00 -12.33 63.70
CA LYS A 145 -4.64 -13.54 64.24
C LYS A 145 -6.10 -13.64 63.80
N ALA A 146 -6.49 -14.87 63.54
CA ALA A 146 -7.70 -15.32 62.91
C ALA A 146 -8.90 -15.50 63.87
N ALA A 147 -10.04 -15.70 63.21
CA ALA A 147 -11.22 -16.50 63.58
C ALA A 147 -12.45 -15.78 64.19
N ASP A 148 -13.54 -15.95 63.43
CA ASP A 148 -14.89 -16.37 63.84
C ASP A 148 -15.88 -15.41 64.51
N SER A 149 -16.88 -15.08 63.68
CA SER A 149 -18.32 -15.37 63.84
C SER A 149 -19.16 -14.70 64.94
N ALA A 150 -20.33 -14.27 64.46
CA ALA A 150 -21.66 -14.44 65.06
C ALA A 150 -22.39 -13.21 65.67
N ALA A 151 -23.56 -12.98 65.09
CA ALA A 151 -24.88 -12.78 65.71
C ALA A 151 -25.30 -11.38 66.24
N ALA A 152 -26.29 -10.85 65.52
CA ALA A 152 -27.63 -10.43 65.99
C ALA A 152 -27.78 -9.42 67.14
N ALA A 153 -28.47 -8.31 66.86
CA ALA A 153 -29.85 -8.03 67.32
C ALA A 153 -30.18 -6.53 67.27
N ALA A 154 -31.36 -6.19 66.72
CA ALA A 154 -32.08 -4.93 66.97
C ALA A 154 -32.66 -4.95 68.42
N PRO A 155 -33.14 -3.83 69.06
CA PRO A 155 -34.26 -3.01 68.54
C PRO A 155 -34.44 -1.53 69.03
N LYS A 156 -35.39 -0.82 68.36
CA LYS A 156 -36.40 0.17 68.83
C LYS A 156 -36.04 1.66 69.20
N GLN A 157 -36.68 2.58 68.44
CA GLN A 157 -37.49 3.80 68.73
C GLN A 157 -37.45 4.49 70.13
N PRO A 158 -37.82 5.80 70.32
CA PRO A 158 -38.80 6.62 69.55
C PRO A 158 -38.52 8.16 69.34
N GLU A 159 -39.29 8.75 68.40
CA GLU A 159 -39.97 10.09 68.29
C GLU A 159 -39.83 11.21 69.38
N PRO A 160 -40.43 12.43 69.22
CA PRO A 160 -40.60 13.37 68.08
C PRO A 160 -40.50 14.87 68.50
N LYS A 161 -40.73 15.83 67.57
CA LYS A 161 -41.39 17.17 67.71
C LYS A 161 -40.93 18.10 66.57
N ALA A 162 -41.65 19.11 66.07
CA ALA A 162 -43.05 19.55 66.02
C ALA A 162 -43.06 20.75 65.03
N ALA A 163 -44.24 21.09 64.52
CA ALA A 163 -44.51 21.94 63.37
C ALA A 163 -44.56 23.47 63.62
N ASP A 164 -44.88 24.17 62.52
CA ASP A 164 -45.58 25.48 62.38
C ASP A 164 -44.75 26.78 62.44
N SER A 165 -45.15 27.89 61.81
CA SER A 165 -45.80 28.31 60.54
C SER A 165 -46.12 29.82 60.69
N ALA A 166 -46.40 30.51 59.56
CA ALA A 166 -47.03 31.85 59.42
C ALA A 166 -46.17 33.12 59.72
N ALA A 167 -46.37 34.31 59.13
CA ALA A 167 -47.07 34.86 57.96
C ALA A 167 -46.62 36.33 57.78
N ALA A 168 -46.57 36.84 56.52
CA ALA A 168 -47.09 38.13 55.98
C ALA A 168 -46.89 39.46 56.78
N GLU A 169 -46.61 40.67 56.26
CA GLU A 169 -46.99 41.40 55.03
C GLU A 169 -46.29 42.83 55.06
N PRO A 170 -46.67 43.92 54.34
CA PRO A 170 -46.02 44.42 53.12
C PRO A 170 -45.45 45.88 53.11
N ALA A 171 -44.74 46.17 52.01
CA ALA A 171 -44.61 47.39 51.18
C ALA A 171 -44.57 48.83 51.78
N LYS A 172 -43.57 49.60 51.32
CA LYS A 172 -43.69 51.05 51.02
C LYS A 172 -42.85 51.41 49.78
N ALA A 173 -43.49 52.12 48.85
CA ALA A 173 -42.93 52.61 47.58
C ALA A 173 -42.34 54.02 47.73
N ALA A 174 -41.27 54.33 46.97
CA ALA A 174 -40.91 55.71 46.59
C ALA A 174 -40.07 55.74 45.30
N SER A 175 -40.65 56.38 44.27
CA SER A 175 -40.10 57.19 43.17
C SER A 175 -38.68 56.96 42.60
N THR A 176 -38.65 56.71 41.29
CA THR A 176 -37.51 56.65 40.35
C THR A 176 -37.06 58.04 39.84
N PRO A 177 -35.75 58.26 39.64
CA PRO A 177 -35.23 59.11 38.56
C PRO A 177 -34.61 58.25 37.44
N ALA A 178 -34.69 58.75 36.21
CA ALA A 178 -34.35 58.06 34.94
C ALA A 178 -32.95 57.40 34.95
N ALA A 179 -32.90 56.14 34.48
CA ALA A 179 -31.70 55.32 34.41
C ALA A 179 -31.10 55.26 32.98
N ASP A 180 -29.77 55.26 32.96
CA ASP A 180 -28.86 55.06 31.84
C ASP A 180 -29.14 53.75 31.07
N ALA A 181 -29.20 53.82 29.74
CA ALA A 181 -29.50 52.70 28.83
C ALA A 181 -28.40 51.62 28.76
N THR A 182 -27.34 51.76 29.55
CA THR A 182 -26.26 50.78 29.70
C THR A 182 -26.32 49.97 31.01
N ALA A 183 -27.27 50.26 31.91
CA ALA A 183 -27.34 49.63 33.23
C ALA A 183 -28.43 48.55 33.36
N ARG A 184 -28.02 47.39 33.89
CA ARG A 184 -28.84 46.20 34.21
C ARG A 184 -30.03 46.49 35.16
N PRO A 185 -31.21 45.87 34.97
CA PRO A 185 -32.24 45.80 36.00
C PRO A 185 -31.78 44.90 37.16
N LYS A 186 -31.59 45.46 38.36
CA LYS A 186 -31.24 44.68 39.55
C LYS A 186 -32.52 44.17 40.22
N THR A 187 -32.91 42.92 39.95
CA THR A 187 -33.88 42.19 40.77
C THR A 187 -33.32 40.80 41.06
N PRO A 188 -33.43 40.26 42.29
CA PRO A 188 -32.80 38.98 42.64
C PRO A 188 -33.55 37.84 41.94
N SER A 189 -32.85 37.11 41.07
CA SER A 189 -33.37 35.89 40.45
C SER A 189 -33.22 34.71 41.42
N LYS A 190 -34.25 33.86 41.53
CA LYS A 190 -34.26 32.59 42.30
C LYS A 190 -33.41 31.47 41.68
N ARG A 191 -32.60 31.77 40.65
CA ARG A 191 -31.96 30.78 39.77
C ARG A 191 -30.49 30.54 40.15
N LEU A 192 -29.93 29.41 39.72
CA LEU A 192 -28.53 29.06 39.98
C LEU A 192 -27.63 30.23 39.56
N SER A 193 -26.71 30.62 40.45
CA SER A 193 -25.76 31.72 40.24
C SER A 193 -24.64 31.28 39.28
N THR A 194 -24.99 30.94 38.03
CA THR A 194 -23.99 30.73 36.99
C THR A 194 -23.72 32.06 36.29
N SER A 195 -22.44 32.38 36.13
CA SER A 195 -21.98 33.60 35.46
C SER A 195 -22.12 33.53 33.93
N ASN A 196 -22.77 32.51 33.36
CA ASN A 196 -22.85 32.26 31.92
C ASN A 196 -23.56 33.38 31.15
N LEU A 197 -24.61 33.97 31.74
CA LEU A 197 -25.28 35.12 31.11
C LEU A 197 -24.35 36.34 31.04
N ASP A 198 -23.64 36.64 32.14
CA ASP A 198 -22.66 37.72 32.21
C ASP A 198 -21.50 37.46 31.23
N TYR A 199 -21.00 36.21 31.16
CA TYR A 199 -19.98 35.81 30.17
C TYR A 199 -20.46 35.96 28.73
N CYS A 200 -21.74 35.69 28.44
CA CYS A 200 -22.29 35.94 27.10
C CYS A 200 -22.22 37.43 26.74
N TYR A 201 -22.56 38.33 27.67
CA TYR A 201 -22.43 39.78 27.46
C TYR A 201 -20.97 40.21 27.29
N ASP A 202 -20.05 39.64 28.07
CA ASP A 202 -18.62 39.89 27.96
C ASP A 202 -18.07 39.43 26.59
N GLN A 203 -18.47 38.26 26.11
CA GLN A 203 -18.04 37.75 24.81
C GLN A 203 -18.62 38.55 23.65
N ILE A 204 -19.87 39.03 23.73
CA ILE A 204 -20.43 39.95 22.74
C ILE A 204 -19.61 41.24 22.69
N THR A 205 -19.26 41.77 23.86
CA THR A 205 -18.44 42.98 23.95
C THR A 205 -17.05 42.75 23.36
N GLU A 206 -16.44 41.60 23.60
CA GLU A 206 -15.14 41.23 23.06
C GLU A 206 -15.18 40.98 21.55
N PHE A 207 -16.26 40.35 21.06
CA PHE A 207 -16.52 40.18 19.64
C PHE A 207 -16.66 41.53 18.94
N ASP A 208 -17.48 42.44 19.48
CA ASP A 208 -17.70 43.77 18.90
C ASP A 208 -16.40 44.57 18.79
N LYS A 209 -15.47 44.44 19.75
CA LYS A 209 -14.14 45.08 19.69
C LYS A 209 -13.26 44.54 18.57
N LYS A 210 -13.42 43.27 18.20
CA LYS A 210 -12.51 42.55 17.29
C LYS A 210 -13.05 42.44 15.87
N ILE A 211 -14.37 42.34 15.71
CA ILE A 211 -14.98 42.03 14.42
C ILE A 211 -14.70 43.10 13.36
N ASP A 212 -14.71 44.39 13.74
CA ASP A 212 -14.44 45.48 12.80
C ASP A 212 -13.00 45.39 12.24
N VAL A 213 -12.02 45.02 13.07
CA VAL A 213 -10.64 44.78 12.65
C VAL A 213 -10.54 43.61 11.66
N ILE A 214 -11.34 42.56 11.86
CA ILE A 214 -11.38 41.41 10.96
C ILE A 214 -12.05 41.78 9.62
N ILE A 215 -13.14 42.55 9.66
CA ILE A 215 -13.84 43.05 8.46
C ILE A 215 -12.91 43.95 7.65
N ASP A 216 -12.15 44.84 8.29
CA ASP A 216 -11.16 45.69 7.63
C ASP A 216 -10.06 44.86 6.96
N LYS A 217 -9.55 43.82 7.64
CA LYS A 217 -8.60 42.87 7.04
C LYS A 217 -9.20 42.16 5.84
N TYR A 218 -10.44 41.67 5.94
CA TYR A 218 -11.15 41.02 4.83
C TYR A 218 -11.27 41.96 3.62
N ASN A 219 -11.76 43.19 3.82
CA ASN A 219 -11.91 44.18 2.76
C ASN A 219 -10.57 44.56 2.14
N ARG A 220 -9.52 44.66 2.94
CA ARG A 220 -8.15 44.89 2.46
C ARG A 220 -7.65 43.73 1.59
N PHE A 221 -7.77 42.48 2.05
CA PHE A 221 -7.36 41.33 1.24
C PHE A 221 -8.20 41.18 -0.03
N LYS A 222 -9.49 41.45 0.04
CA LYS A 222 -10.41 41.45 -1.11
C LYS A 222 -10.00 42.48 -2.16
N SER A 223 -9.80 43.73 -1.77
CA SER A 223 -9.37 44.80 -2.69
C SER A 223 -7.98 44.57 -3.29
N GLN A 224 -7.11 43.83 -2.60
CA GLN A 224 -5.78 43.46 -3.07
C GLN A 224 -5.75 42.16 -3.90
N GLY A 225 -6.87 41.44 -4.03
CA GLY A 225 -6.90 40.12 -4.68
C GLY A 225 -6.16 39.03 -3.90
N LYS A 226 -5.95 39.22 -2.59
CA LYS A 226 -5.13 38.37 -1.71
C LYS A 226 -5.93 37.37 -0.87
N LEU A 227 -7.23 37.22 -1.12
CA LEU A 227 -8.10 36.35 -0.29
C LEU A 227 -7.65 34.88 -0.26
N TYR A 228 -6.99 34.42 -1.33
CA TYR A 228 -6.56 33.03 -1.50
C TYR A 228 -5.04 32.84 -1.34
N GLU A 229 -4.32 33.88 -0.91
CA GLU A 229 -2.88 33.74 -0.64
C GLU A 229 -2.67 32.86 0.61
N PRO A 230 -1.69 31.94 0.58
CA PRO A 230 -1.33 31.10 1.72
C PRO A 230 -0.96 31.94 2.95
N CYS A 231 -1.45 31.53 4.11
CA CYS A 231 -1.13 32.13 5.41
C CYS A 231 -1.18 31.06 6.51
N LYS A 232 -0.91 31.48 7.74
CA LYS A 232 -1.20 30.66 8.93
C LYS A 232 -2.54 31.08 9.53
N ASN A 233 -3.35 30.12 9.92
CA ASN A 233 -4.55 30.39 10.72
C ASN A 233 -4.17 30.71 12.17
N ARG A 234 -5.18 31.02 13.01
CA ARG A 234 -4.99 31.31 14.44
C ARG A 234 -4.28 30.17 15.22
N SER A 235 -4.44 28.93 14.78
CA SER A 235 -3.82 27.74 15.39
C SER A 235 -2.39 27.48 14.87
N GLY A 236 -1.90 28.28 13.90
CA GLY A 236 -0.61 28.07 13.25
C GLY A 236 -0.61 27.04 12.12
N GLU A 237 -1.79 26.53 11.74
CA GLU A 237 -1.96 25.58 10.63
C GLU A 237 -1.97 26.33 9.29
N ASP A 238 -1.60 25.65 8.21
CA ASP A 238 -1.68 26.20 6.87
C ASP A 238 -3.14 26.49 6.48
N SER A 239 -3.36 27.67 5.89
CA SER A 239 -4.66 28.18 5.48
C SER A 239 -4.45 29.22 4.37
N TRP A 240 -5.51 29.90 3.96
CA TRP A 240 -5.44 31.15 3.20
C TRP A 240 -6.16 32.28 3.93
N ASN A 241 -5.87 33.52 3.53
CA ASN A 241 -6.33 34.73 4.21
C ASN A 241 -7.83 34.72 4.49
N TRP A 242 -8.68 34.36 3.53
CA TRP A 242 -10.14 34.39 3.75
C TRP A 242 -10.62 33.31 4.72
N LEU A 243 -10.17 32.06 4.57
CA LEU A 243 -10.53 30.98 5.49
C LEU A 243 -10.01 31.25 6.90
N SER A 244 -8.79 31.79 7.03
CA SER A 244 -8.20 32.16 8.32
C SER A 244 -9.04 33.21 9.05
N LEU A 245 -9.53 34.23 8.34
CA LEU A 245 -10.42 35.24 8.93
C LEU A 245 -11.75 34.62 9.36
N GLN A 246 -12.32 33.71 8.58
CA GLN A 246 -13.56 33.02 8.97
C GLN A 246 -13.36 32.09 10.17
N ILE A 247 -12.21 31.40 10.29
CA ILE A 247 -11.84 30.62 11.49
C ILE A 247 -11.71 31.53 12.72
N GLU A 248 -11.14 32.73 12.55
CA GLU A 248 -11.01 33.71 13.64
C GLU A 248 -12.40 34.19 14.12
N ILE A 249 -13.31 34.48 13.18
CA ILE A 249 -14.71 34.84 13.48
C ILE A 249 -15.43 33.68 14.17
N GLN A 250 -15.30 32.45 13.65
CA GLN A 250 -15.91 31.26 14.22
C GLN A 250 -15.51 31.07 15.68
N TRP A 251 -14.24 31.28 16.01
CA TRP A 251 -13.75 31.22 17.38
C TRP A 251 -14.45 32.23 18.30
N LEU A 252 -14.50 33.51 17.89
CA LEU A 252 -15.11 34.57 18.70
C LEU A 252 -16.63 34.36 18.83
N PHE A 253 -17.29 33.94 17.76
CA PHE A 253 -18.74 33.75 17.73
C PHE A 253 -19.17 32.49 18.49
N SER A 254 -18.38 31.41 18.42
CA SER A 254 -18.68 30.16 19.15
C SER A 254 -18.73 30.36 20.65
N ASP A 255 -17.90 31.26 21.21
CA ASP A 255 -17.92 31.55 22.65
C ASP A 255 -19.22 32.27 23.05
N ILE A 256 -19.71 33.21 22.24
CA ILE A 256 -21.03 33.86 22.45
C ILE A 256 -22.14 32.82 22.49
N ILE A 257 -22.20 31.97 21.47
CA ILE A 257 -23.23 30.93 21.35
C ILE A 257 -23.10 29.90 22.49
N GLY A 258 -21.87 29.54 22.84
CA GLY A 258 -21.56 28.61 23.92
C GLY A 258 -22.10 29.08 25.27
N TYR A 259 -21.84 30.33 25.64
CA TYR A 259 -22.33 30.91 26.90
C TYR A 259 -23.82 31.19 26.88
N TYR A 260 -24.38 31.66 25.75
CA TYR A 260 -25.82 31.85 25.60
C TYR A 260 -26.58 30.56 25.86
N TYR A 261 -26.18 29.46 25.21
CA TYR A 261 -26.87 28.18 25.39
C TYR A 261 -26.56 27.52 26.75
N SER A 262 -25.37 27.71 27.32
CA SER A 262 -25.09 27.30 28.69
C SER A 262 -25.99 28.03 29.69
N ALA A 263 -26.26 29.33 29.48
CA ALA A 263 -27.22 30.05 30.31
C ALA A 263 -28.62 29.43 30.21
N LEU A 264 -29.09 29.07 29.01
CA LEU A 264 -30.39 28.37 28.89
C LEU A 264 -30.40 27.04 29.67
N GLN A 265 -29.30 26.30 29.67
CA GLN A 265 -29.15 25.06 30.46
C GLN A 265 -29.17 25.29 31.97
N ASP A 266 -28.69 26.45 32.42
CA ASP A 266 -28.75 26.85 33.84
C ASP A 266 -30.16 27.27 34.30
N GLY A 267 -31.16 27.13 33.42
CA GLY A 267 -32.55 27.44 33.68
C GLY A 267 -32.94 28.86 33.33
N TRP A 268 -32.15 29.58 32.52
CA TRP A 268 -32.59 30.82 31.88
C TRP A 268 -33.57 30.50 30.74
N GLU A 269 -34.60 31.31 30.58
CA GLU A 269 -35.61 31.18 29.52
C GLU A 269 -35.39 32.24 28.45
N THR A 270 -35.66 31.90 27.19
CA THR A 270 -35.53 32.84 26.06
C THR A 270 -36.44 34.06 26.20
N THR A 271 -37.49 33.97 27.01
CA THR A 271 -38.43 35.06 27.32
C THR A 271 -38.03 35.90 28.53
N ASP A 272 -36.93 35.57 29.23
CA ASP A 272 -36.51 36.35 30.40
C ASP A 272 -36.09 37.78 30.00
N PRO A 273 -36.40 38.79 30.84
CA PRO A 273 -36.01 40.18 30.57
C PRO A 273 -34.50 40.39 30.40
N ASP A 274 -33.67 39.58 31.06
CA ASP A 274 -32.21 39.68 30.98
C ASP A 274 -31.63 38.94 29.75
N VAL A 275 -32.36 37.96 29.21
CA VAL A 275 -31.97 37.14 28.04
C VAL A 275 -32.48 37.74 26.74
N THR A 276 -33.69 38.32 26.75
CA THR A 276 -34.34 38.91 25.58
C THR A 276 -33.44 39.90 24.81
N PRO A 277 -32.68 40.80 25.48
CA PRO A 277 -31.75 41.70 24.79
C PRO A 277 -30.61 40.98 24.05
N LEU A 278 -30.20 39.78 24.51
CA LEU A 278 -29.14 39.00 23.88
C LEU A 278 -29.55 38.53 22.47
N HIS A 279 -30.82 38.21 22.20
CA HIS A 279 -31.24 37.78 20.87
C HIS A 279 -30.97 38.84 19.80
N ALA A 280 -31.19 40.12 20.12
CA ALA A 280 -30.87 41.21 19.21
C ALA A 280 -29.36 41.38 19.05
N LYS A 281 -28.60 41.31 20.16
CA LYS A 281 -27.14 41.44 20.16
C LYS A 281 -26.46 40.33 19.36
N ILE A 282 -26.85 39.07 19.57
CA ILE A 282 -26.30 37.91 18.87
C ILE A 282 -26.65 37.96 17.38
N ARG A 283 -27.91 38.29 17.02
CA ARG A 283 -28.28 38.49 15.60
C ARG A 283 -27.49 39.63 14.95
N ASN A 284 -27.21 40.70 15.67
CA ASN A 284 -26.37 41.78 15.17
C ASN A 284 -24.91 41.34 15.01
N ALA A 285 -24.38 40.55 15.94
CA ALA A 285 -23.05 39.96 15.83
C ALA A 285 -22.93 39.03 14.60
N ALA A 286 -23.93 38.18 14.36
CA ALA A 286 -24.00 37.33 13.16
C ALA A 286 -24.05 38.18 11.88
N LYS A 287 -24.91 39.20 11.81
CA LYS A 287 -24.97 40.13 10.66
C LYS A 287 -23.68 40.89 10.42
N LYS A 288 -22.93 41.25 11.47
CA LYS A 288 -21.59 41.84 11.31
C LYS A 288 -20.61 40.81 10.73
N ALA A 289 -20.62 39.59 11.26
CA ALA A 289 -19.78 38.49 10.77
C ALA A 289 -20.00 38.18 9.27
N GLU A 290 -21.25 38.24 8.82
CA GLU A 290 -21.63 38.05 7.41
C GLU A 290 -20.91 39.03 6.45
N GLN A 291 -20.51 40.22 6.91
CA GLN A 291 -19.78 41.20 6.09
C GLN A 291 -18.39 40.70 5.68
N ALA A 292 -17.81 39.75 6.43
CA ALA A 292 -16.57 39.05 6.08
C ALA A 292 -16.81 37.68 5.41
N GLY A 293 -18.07 37.38 5.05
CA GLY A 293 -18.48 36.11 4.42
C GLY A 293 -18.64 34.94 5.40
N TYR A 294 -18.64 35.21 6.71
CA TYR A 294 -18.94 34.19 7.71
C TYR A 294 -20.43 33.81 7.66
N TRP A 295 -20.71 32.55 7.96
CA TRP A 295 -22.06 32.02 8.07
C TRP A 295 -22.11 31.10 9.28
N THR A 296 -23.22 31.13 10.02
CA THR A 296 -23.46 30.26 11.17
C THR A 296 -24.83 29.59 11.06
N CYS A 297 -24.91 28.38 11.58
CA CYS A 297 -26.16 27.65 11.68
C CYS A 297 -27.00 28.05 12.90
N ALA A 298 -26.43 28.75 13.89
CA ALA A 298 -27.08 29.08 15.15
C ALA A 298 -28.16 30.16 14.99
N ASP A 299 -29.33 29.94 15.60
CA ASP A 299 -30.40 30.95 15.70
C ASP A 299 -30.90 31.03 17.16
N THR A 300 -30.82 32.23 17.72
CA THR A 300 -31.25 32.54 19.10
C THR A 300 -32.77 32.51 19.29
N ALA A 301 -33.56 32.41 18.24
CA ALA A 301 -35.00 32.23 18.35
C ALA A 301 -35.41 30.78 18.68
N GLU A 302 -34.47 29.83 18.63
CA GLU A 302 -34.74 28.41 18.76
C GLU A 302 -34.69 27.94 20.21
N LYS A 303 -35.66 27.11 20.62
CA LYS A 303 -35.66 26.45 21.91
C LYS A 303 -34.73 25.24 21.89
N LEU A 304 -34.02 25.04 23.00
CA LEU A 304 -32.89 24.11 23.12
C LEU A 304 -33.31 22.73 23.63
N ASP A 305 -34.40 22.19 23.09
CA ASP A 305 -35.03 20.99 23.64
C ASP A 305 -34.11 19.75 23.57
N ALA A 306 -33.00 19.80 22.80
CA ALA A 306 -32.08 18.68 22.62
C ALA A 306 -30.60 18.99 22.26
N ALA A 307 -30.19 20.25 22.03
CA ALA A 307 -28.83 20.54 21.49
C ALA A 307 -27.83 21.01 22.56
N ARG A 308 -26.64 20.39 22.64
CA ARG A 308 -25.56 20.86 23.51
C ARG A 308 -24.82 22.06 22.88
N PRO A 309 -24.31 23.01 23.67
CA PRO A 309 -23.54 24.16 23.17
C PRO A 309 -22.39 23.77 22.22
N ASP A 310 -21.72 22.65 22.50
CA ASP A 310 -20.60 22.14 21.69
C ASP A 310 -20.99 21.73 20.26
N PHE A 311 -22.28 21.46 20.00
CA PHE A 311 -22.74 21.08 18.66
C PHE A 311 -22.59 22.23 17.66
N PHE A 312 -22.95 23.45 18.04
CA PHE A 312 -22.91 24.60 17.15
C PHE A 312 -21.48 24.94 16.72
N LYS A 313 -20.52 24.86 17.65
CA LYS A 313 -19.09 25.03 17.34
C LYS A 313 -18.60 23.99 16.33
N ASN A 314 -18.99 22.73 16.51
CA ASN A 314 -18.63 21.65 15.59
C ASN A 314 -19.33 21.77 14.23
N TRP A 315 -20.57 22.24 14.20
CA TRP A 315 -21.35 22.45 12.98
C TRP A 315 -20.81 23.58 12.12
N ASP A 316 -20.44 24.71 12.73
CA ASP A 316 -19.78 25.79 12.01
C ASP A 316 -18.41 25.32 11.46
N LYS A 317 -17.70 24.42 12.16
CA LYS A 317 -16.48 23.78 11.64
C LYS A 317 -16.75 22.87 10.43
N ILE A 318 -17.85 22.09 10.44
CA ILE A 318 -18.27 21.29 9.28
C ILE A 318 -18.51 22.20 8.06
N ARG A 319 -19.19 23.33 8.25
CA ARG A 319 -19.41 24.30 7.18
C ARG A 319 -18.10 24.92 6.69
N LEU A 320 -17.17 25.25 7.59
CA LEU A 320 -15.87 25.79 7.20
C LEU A 320 -15.07 24.79 6.35
N ASN A 321 -15.11 23.49 6.67
CA ASN A 321 -14.52 22.44 5.83
C ASN A 321 -15.19 22.40 4.44
N ALA A 322 -16.53 22.42 4.37
CA ALA A 322 -17.24 22.45 3.09
C ALA A 322 -16.93 23.73 2.26
N PHE A 323 -16.76 24.86 2.93
CA PHE A 323 -16.38 26.12 2.29
C PHE A 323 -14.93 26.07 1.78
N GLU A 324 -14.02 25.54 2.59
CA GLU A 324 -12.64 25.27 2.22
C GLU A 324 -12.56 24.40 0.97
N ALA A 325 -13.28 23.28 0.96
CA ALA A 325 -13.39 22.40 -0.19
C ALA A 325 -13.86 23.12 -1.45
N MET A 326 -14.87 23.99 -1.33
CA MET A 326 -15.38 24.79 -2.45
C MET A 326 -14.34 25.77 -2.99
N ILE A 327 -13.60 26.46 -2.12
CA ILE A 327 -12.55 27.41 -2.55
C ILE A 327 -11.37 26.68 -3.20
N LEU A 328 -10.92 25.58 -2.60
CA LEU A 328 -9.86 24.73 -3.18
C LEU A 328 -10.23 24.29 -4.59
N THR A 329 -11.49 23.90 -4.78
CA THR A 329 -12.00 23.41 -6.05
C THR A 329 -12.18 24.52 -7.08
N THR A 330 -12.87 25.61 -6.72
CA THR A 330 -13.34 26.62 -7.69
C THR A 330 -12.36 27.77 -7.91
N GLN A 331 -11.51 28.08 -6.93
CA GLN A 331 -10.61 29.24 -6.97
C GLN A 331 -9.13 28.84 -7.05
N MET A 332 -8.77 27.71 -6.44
CA MET A 332 -7.36 27.28 -6.32
C MET A 332 -6.99 26.12 -7.25
N ASN A 333 -7.92 25.67 -8.10
CA ASN A 333 -7.73 24.58 -9.05
C ASN A 333 -7.18 23.28 -8.42
N ASN A 334 -7.60 22.98 -7.18
CA ASN A 334 -7.22 21.80 -6.42
C ASN A 334 -8.46 20.96 -6.08
N ALA A 335 -9.16 20.53 -7.14
CA ALA A 335 -10.41 19.77 -7.03
C ALA A 335 -10.26 18.45 -6.27
N GLN A 336 -9.09 17.79 -6.36
CA GLN A 336 -8.84 16.55 -5.63
C GLN A 336 -8.87 16.77 -4.12
N HIS A 337 -8.09 17.72 -3.62
CA HIS A 337 -8.07 18.02 -2.19
C HIS A 337 -9.41 18.59 -1.71
N GLY A 338 -10.05 19.41 -2.56
CA GLY A 338 -11.40 19.88 -2.31
C GLY A 338 -12.41 18.73 -2.15
N GLN A 339 -12.31 17.68 -2.97
CA GLN A 339 -13.19 16.51 -2.85
C GLN A 339 -12.99 15.77 -1.53
N GLU A 340 -11.74 15.56 -1.11
CA GLU A 340 -11.41 14.89 0.16
C GLU A 340 -12.00 15.63 1.37
N ILE A 341 -11.83 16.95 1.42
CA ILE A 341 -12.36 17.77 2.52
C ILE A 341 -13.90 17.81 2.49
N MET A 342 -14.51 17.86 1.29
CA MET A 342 -15.97 17.82 1.17
C MET A 342 -16.54 16.48 1.68
N GLU A 343 -15.88 15.36 1.41
CA GLU A 343 -16.32 14.06 1.92
C GLU A 343 -16.15 13.93 3.44
N ASP A 344 -15.09 14.50 4.05
CA ASP A 344 -14.98 14.61 5.52
C ASP A 344 -16.12 15.48 6.09
N ALA A 345 -16.43 16.61 5.46
CA ALA A 345 -17.53 17.48 5.89
C ALA A 345 -18.89 16.76 5.84
N LYS A 346 -19.19 16.04 4.75
CA LYS A 346 -20.41 15.22 4.61
C LYS A 346 -20.46 14.07 5.62
N SER A 347 -19.33 13.40 5.87
CA SER A 347 -19.24 12.31 6.85
C SER A 347 -19.53 12.80 8.28
N ARG A 348 -18.98 13.96 8.66
CA ARG A 348 -19.26 14.58 9.95
C ARG A 348 -20.71 15.08 10.06
N LEU A 349 -21.27 15.61 8.97
CA LEU A 349 -22.69 15.97 8.90
C LEU A 349 -23.58 14.74 9.12
N ALA A 350 -23.31 13.63 8.42
CA ALA A 350 -24.05 12.38 8.60
C ALA A 350 -23.92 11.83 10.03
N SER A 351 -22.75 11.98 10.65
CA SER A 351 -22.54 11.61 12.05
C SER A 351 -23.40 12.46 13.01
N ALA A 352 -23.55 13.76 12.74
CA ALA A 352 -24.44 14.63 13.50
C ALA A 352 -25.93 14.27 13.30
N GLU A 353 -26.34 13.87 12.09
CA GLU A 353 -27.69 13.37 11.83
C GLU A 353 -27.97 12.06 12.59
N ASN A 354 -27.01 11.14 12.59
CA ASN A 354 -27.12 9.85 13.29
C ASN A 354 -27.27 10.03 14.81
N TYR A 355 -26.65 11.05 15.40
CA TYR A 355 -26.79 11.34 16.83
C TYR A 355 -28.26 11.59 17.22
N PHE A 356 -28.97 12.48 16.50
CA PHE A 356 -30.39 12.75 16.78
C PHE A 356 -31.28 11.52 16.50
N ALA A 357 -30.97 10.76 15.45
CA ALA A 357 -31.69 9.54 15.13
C ALA A 357 -31.57 8.47 16.24
N GLN A 358 -30.38 8.31 16.83
CA GLN A 358 -30.14 7.36 17.92
C GLN A 358 -30.84 7.76 19.23
N GLU A 359 -30.92 9.06 19.50
CA GLU A 359 -31.65 9.60 20.66
C GLU A 359 -33.18 9.59 20.45
N GLY A 360 -33.68 9.13 19.29
CA GLY A 360 -35.10 9.17 18.94
C GLY A 360 -35.65 10.60 18.83
N ALA A 361 -34.77 11.59 18.70
CA ALA A 361 -35.10 13.01 18.65
C ALA A 361 -35.24 13.49 17.21
N GLN A 362 -36.09 14.50 16.99
CA GLN A 362 -36.12 15.19 15.70
C GLN A 362 -34.80 15.97 15.48
N PRO A 363 -34.28 16.07 14.24
CA PRO A 363 -33.10 16.85 13.95
C PRO A 363 -33.28 18.30 14.37
N HIS A 364 -32.28 18.88 15.04
CA HIS A 364 -32.32 20.29 15.41
C HIS A 364 -32.41 21.19 14.15
N PRO A 365 -33.22 22.27 14.13
CA PRO A 365 -33.36 23.14 12.95
C PRO A 365 -32.03 23.68 12.40
N ALA A 366 -31.09 24.03 13.27
CA ALA A 366 -29.73 24.41 12.88
C ALA A 366 -28.97 23.32 12.08
N LEU A 367 -29.17 22.04 12.38
CA LEU A 367 -28.59 20.94 11.61
C LEU A 367 -29.18 20.87 10.20
N LEU A 368 -30.48 21.15 10.04
CA LEU A 368 -31.13 21.23 8.74
C LEU A 368 -30.58 22.40 7.90
N ARG A 369 -30.32 23.56 8.53
CA ARG A 369 -29.64 24.69 7.87
C ARG A 369 -28.21 24.33 7.45
N LEU A 370 -27.45 23.68 8.32
CA LEU A 370 -26.11 23.20 7.99
C LEU A 370 -26.14 22.25 6.79
N LYS A 371 -27.07 21.29 6.78
CA LYS A 371 -27.25 20.35 5.67
C LYS A 371 -27.52 21.06 4.35
N ALA A 372 -28.42 22.04 4.36
CA ALA A 372 -28.73 22.83 3.17
C ALA A 372 -27.50 23.62 2.68
N GLU A 373 -26.73 24.23 3.58
CA GLU A 373 -25.53 24.99 3.21
C GLU A 373 -24.39 24.10 2.70
N VAL A 374 -24.14 22.95 3.33
CA VAL A 374 -23.17 21.96 2.84
C VAL A 374 -23.57 21.45 1.45
N ALA A 375 -24.86 21.17 1.22
CA ALA A 375 -25.35 20.75 -0.08
C ALA A 375 -25.16 21.85 -1.15
N ARG A 376 -25.42 23.12 -0.79
CA ARG A 376 -25.19 24.27 -1.67
C ARG A 376 -23.71 24.38 -2.06
N LEU A 377 -22.79 24.35 -1.09
CA LEU A 377 -21.34 24.40 -1.34
C LEU A 377 -20.85 23.20 -2.16
N ALA A 378 -21.38 22.01 -1.92
CA ALA A 378 -21.07 20.81 -2.71
C ALA A 378 -21.52 20.94 -4.17
N SER A 379 -22.68 21.56 -4.43
CA SER A 379 -23.18 21.76 -5.79
C SER A 379 -22.27 22.67 -6.64
N GLU A 380 -21.58 23.62 -6.03
CA GLU A 380 -20.60 24.48 -6.72
C GLU A 380 -19.35 23.70 -7.18
N CYS A 381 -19.09 22.54 -6.58
CA CYS A 381 -17.92 21.71 -6.86
C CYS A 381 -18.21 20.58 -7.85
N GLU A 382 -19.47 20.34 -8.21
CA GLU A 382 -19.93 19.09 -8.83
C GLU A 382 -19.22 18.77 -10.15
N SER A 383 -19.04 19.76 -11.02
CA SER A 383 -18.36 19.59 -12.32
C SER A 383 -16.89 19.21 -12.17
N ALA A 384 -16.18 19.85 -11.23
CA ALA A 384 -14.78 19.58 -10.95
C ALA A 384 -14.59 18.23 -10.27
N PHE A 385 -15.47 17.84 -9.34
CA PHE A 385 -15.45 16.52 -8.71
C PHE A 385 -15.73 15.41 -9.72
N LYS A 386 -16.63 15.62 -10.69
CA LYS A 386 -16.83 14.69 -11.81
C LYS A 386 -15.54 14.50 -12.63
N SER A 387 -14.83 15.59 -12.92
CA SER A 387 -13.56 15.52 -13.63
C SER A 387 -12.50 14.72 -12.86
N VAL A 388 -12.42 14.88 -11.54
CA VAL A 388 -11.49 14.10 -10.69
C VAL A 388 -11.88 12.61 -10.66
N GLY A 389 -13.19 12.31 -10.58
CA GLY A 389 -13.71 10.94 -10.68
C GLY A 389 -13.28 10.26 -11.97
N ASN A 390 -13.48 10.92 -13.12
CA ASN A 390 -13.04 10.40 -14.42
C ASN A 390 -11.52 10.15 -14.45
N ALA A 391 -10.70 11.05 -13.88
CA ALA A 391 -9.26 10.85 -13.85
C ALA A 391 -8.83 9.61 -13.03
N LYS A 392 -9.53 9.29 -11.93
CA LYS A 392 -9.28 8.06 -11.17
C LYS A 392 -9.63 6.82 -12.00
N ASP A 393 -10.80 6.83 -12.63
CA ASP A 393 -11.26 5.70 -13.45
C ASP A 393 -10.35 5.49 -14.66
N ASP A 394 -9.93 6.57 -15.33
CA ASP A 394 -9.02 6.54 -16.47
C ASP A 394 -7.62 6.01 -16.08
N ALA A 395 -7.08 6.43 -14.93
CA ALA A 395 -5.80 5.95 -14.43
C ALA A 395 -5.85 4.45 -14.08
N LEU A 396 -6.92 4.01 -13.42
CA LEU A 396 -7.10 2.60 -13.08
C LEU A 396 -7.25 1.75 -14.35
N ALA A 397 -8.08 2.17 -15.31
CA ALA A 397 -8.27 1.47 -16.57
C ALA A 397 -6.97 1.41 -17.39
N ALA A 398 -6.18 2.48 -17.44
CA ALA A 398 -4.88 2.50 -18.10
C ALA A 398 -3.89 1.53 -17.43
N TRP A 399 -3.87 1.47 -16.09
CA TRP A 399 -3.04 0.54 -15.35
C TRP A 399 -3.45 -0.92 -15.59
N GLU A 400 -4.75 -1.23 -15.58
CA GLU A 400 -5.25 -2.57 -15.88
C GLU A 400 -4.93 -2.98 -17.33
N ALA A 401 -5.04 -2.06 -18.28
CA ALA A 401 -4.69 -2.31 -19.68
C ALA A 401 -3.19 -2.57 -19.88
N LEU A 402 -2.33 -1.93 -19.09
CA LEU A 402 -0.88 -2.18 -19.05
C LEU A 402 -0.60 -3.58 -18.45
N ARG A 403 -1.24 -3.91 -17.33
CA ARG A 403 -1.08 -5.20 -16.66
C ARG A 403 -1.53 -6.36 -17.56
N ALA A 404 -2.67 -6.21 -18.24
CA ALA A 404 -3.18 -7.21 -19.17
C ALA A 404 -2.20 -7.46 -20.33
N GLU A 405 -1.58 -6.40 -20.86
CA GLU A 405 -0.58 -6.53 -21.91
C GLU A 405 0.69 -7.23 -21.40
N ARG A 406 1.17 -6.87 -20.21
CA ARG A 406 2.29 -7.57 -19.57
C ARG A 406 1.97 -9.06 -19.38
N GLN A 407 0.75 -9.39 -18.98
CA GLN A 407 0.35 -10.79 -18.80
C GLN A 407 0.32 -11.55 -20.13
N ARG A 408 -0.15 -10.91 -21.21
CA ARG A 408 -0.09 -11.48 -22.57
C ARG A 408 1.35 -11.75 -23.01
N LEU A 409 2.28 -10.89 -22.61
CA LEU A 409 3.70 -10.94 -22.97
C LEU A 409 4.57 -11.72 -21.98
N ASN A 410 3.97 -12.35 -20.96
CA ASN A 410 4.71 -12.92 -19.84
C ASN A 410 5.72 -13.99 -20.29
N ASP A 411 5.37 -14.81 -21.28
CA ASP A 411 6.24 -15.91 -21.73
C ASP A 411 7.53 -15.40 -22.38
N ILE A 412 7.42 -14.44 -23.32
CA ILE A 412 8.60 -13.86 -23.98
C ILE A 412 9.42 -13.01 -23.01
N MET A 413 8.77 -12.24 -22.12
CA MET A 413 9.46 -11.48 -21.09
C MET A 413 10.22 -12.39 -20.12
N TYR A 414 9.65 -13.53 -19.74
CA TYR A 414 10.33 -14.52 -18.88
C TYR A 414 11.54 -15.14 -19.59
N LYS A 415 11.44 -15.48 -20.88
CA LYS A 415 12.59 -15.97 -21.65
C LYS A 415 13.70 -14.93 -21.73
N ILE A 416 13.35 -13.65 -21.96
CA ILE A 416 14.32 -12.54 -21.99
C ILE A 416 14.99 -12.37 -20.61
N GLU A 417 14.23 -12.43 -19.53
CA GLU A 417 14.74 -12.24 -18.17
C GLU A 417 15.71 -13.35 -17.73
N ASN A 418 15.42 -14.61 -18.06
CA ASN A 418 16.24 -15.74 -17.64
C ASN A 418 17.42 -16.02 -18.59
N GLY A 419 17.32 -15.59 -19.84
CA GLY A 419 18.40 -15.62 -20.82
C GLY A 419 18.89 -17.00 -21.26
N GLN A 420 18.28 -18.09 -20.80
CA GLN A 420 18.63 -19.45 -21.21
C GLN A 420 17.75 -19.91 -22.37
N VAL A 421 18.35 -20.04 -23.55
CA VAL A 421 17.70 -20.56 -24.75
C VAL A 421 18.37 -21.88 -25.12
N HIS A 422 17.58 -22.93 -25.31
CA HIS A 422 18.13 -24.21 -25.74
C HIS A 422 18.60 -24.10 -27.20
N PRO A 423 19.72 -24.73 -27.60
CA PRO A 423 20.25 -24.63 -28.97
C PRO A 423 19.26 -24.95 -30.08
N ASN A 424 18.38 -25.93 -29.86
CA ASN A 424 17.36 -26.32 -30.83
C ASN A 424 16.24 -25.28 -31.03
N ASP A 425 16.13 -24.32 -30.10
CA ASP A 425 15.03 -23.35 -30.07
C ASP A 425 15.49 -21.94 -30.50
N HIS A 426 16.79 -21.76 -30.82
CA HIS A 426 17.36 -20.46 -31.20
C HIS A 426 16.54 -19.77 -32.30
N GLU A 427 16.21 -20.46 -33.40
CA GLU A 427 15.46 -19.86 -34.51
C GLU A 427 14.10 -19.33 -34.06
N SER A 428 13.31 -20.16 -33.38
CA SER A 428 11.99 -19.76 -32.87
C SER A 428 12.08 -18.61 -31.87
N PHE A 429 13.06 -18.62 -30.96
CA PHE A 429 13.23 -17.57 -29.98
C PHE A 429 13.64 -16.24 -30.62
N ILE A 430 14.52 -16.27 -31.62
CA ILE A 430 14.94 -15.07 -32.36
C ILE A 430 13.75 -14.41 -33.04
N GLU A 431 12.85 -15.19 -33.64
CA GLU A 431 11.62 -14.67 -34.24
C GLU A 431 10.67 -14.06 -33.20
N GLU A 432 10.49 -14.73 -32.06
CA GLU A 432 9.70 -14.19 -30.94
C GLU A 432 10.28 -12.86 -30.42
N LEU A 433 11.60 -12.79 -30.22
CA LEU A 433 12.28 -11.59 -29.74
C LEU A 433 12.17 -10.44 -30.74
N GLU A 434 12.38 -10.70 -32.03
CA GLU A 434 12.22 -9.68 -33.07
C GLU A 434 10.79 -9.14 -33.13
N LYS A 435 9.79 -10.03 -32.99
CA LYS A 435 8.38 -9.62 -32.92
C LYS A 435 8.14 -8.72 -31.71
N PHE A 436 8.67 -9.11 -30.55
CA PHE A 436 8.59 -8.32 -29.32
C PHE A 436 9.20 -6.93 -29.53
N GLU A 437 10.42 -6.83 -30.05
CA GLU A 437 11.10 -5.55 -30.26
C GLU A 437 10.40 -4.65 -31.28
N LYS A 438 9.99 -5.21 -32.43
CA LYS A 438 9.41 -4.42 -33.54
C LYS A 438 7.97 -3.97 -33.27
N THR A 439 7.19 -4.75 -32.55
CA THR A 439 5.74 -4.50 -32.42
C THR A 439 5.27 -4.42 -30.98
N GLU A 440 5.52 -5.44 -30.16
CA GLU A 440 4.90 -5.57 -28.85
C GLU A 440 5.49 -4.59 -27.82
N SER A 441 6.77 -4.27 -27.95
CA SER A 441 7.44 -3.27 -27.12
C SER A 441 6.87 -1.86 -27.35
N ALA A 442 6.43 -1.55 -28.58
CA ALA A 442 5.78 -0.28 -28.90
C ALA A 442 4.40 -0.18 -28.23
N VAL A 443 3.62 -1.26 -28.27
CA VAL A 443 2.31 -1.34 -27.59
C VAL A 443 2.47 -1.17 -26.07
N MET A 444 3.49 -1.79 -25.47
CA MET A 444 3.80 -1.59 -24.05
C MET A 444 4.16 -0.13 -23.74
N ARG A 445 5.00 0.51 -24.58
CA ARG A 445 5.34 1.93 -24.41
C ARG A 445 4.13 2.85 -24.53
N GLU A 446 3.24 2.58 -25.48
CA GLU A 446 1.98 3.33 -25.66
C GLU A 446 1.09 3.24 -24.40
N LYS A 447 0.96 2.03 -23.82
CA LYS A 447 0.19 1.83 -22.58
C LYS A 447 0.83 2.52 -21.38
N ILE A 448 2.15 2.52 -21.29
CA ILE A 448 2.91 3.26 -20.26
C ILE A 448 2.67 4.77 -20.42
N GLU A 449 2.70 5.29 -21.65
CA GLU A 449 2.43 6.70 -21.93
C GLU A 449 0.98 7.08 -21.61
N ALA A 450 0.01 6.20 -21.93
CA ALA A 450 -1.39 6.41 -21.58
C ALA A 450 -1.59 6.53 -20.06
N LEU A 451 -0.94 5.67 -19.28
CA LEU A 451 -0.93 5.78 -17.81
C LEU A 451 -0.26 7.08 -17.34
N GLY A 452 0.84 7.47 -18.00
CA GLY A 452 1.60 8.67 -17.68
C GLY A 452 0.88 9.99 -18.01
N LYS A 453 -0.14 10.00 -18.87
CA LYS A 453 -0.99 11.20 -19.11
C LYS A 453 -1.74 11.65 -17.86
N THR A 454 -2.13 10.71 -17.00
CA THR A 454 -2.89 11.00 -15.77
C THR A 454 -1.97 11.13 -14.55
N CYS A 455 -0.93 10.32 -14.49
CA CYS A 455 -0.07 10.19 -13.30
C CYS A 455 1.36 10.73 -13.46
N GLY A 456 1.67 11.28 -14.64
CA GLY A 456 3.00 11.75 -15.01
C GLY A 456 3.90 10.64 -15.58
N ASN A 457 4.83 11.02 -16.46
CA ASN A 457 5.72 10.09 -17.18
C ASN A 457 7.00 9.72 -16.39
N ASN A 458 7.20 10.25 -15.17
CA ASN A 458 8.39 9.93 -14.40
C ASN A 458 8.17 8.65 -13.58
N LEU A 459 8.92 7.60 -13.92
CA LEU A 459 8.89 6.29 -13.25
C LEU A 459 9.08 6.40 -11.73
N GLU A 460 9.96 7.28 -11.27
CA GLU A 460 10.27 7.47 -9.84
C GLU A 460 9.09 8.07 -9.08
N ASN A 461 8.27 8.86 -9.77
CA ASN A 461 7.13 9.57 -9.18
C ASN A 461 5.79 8.87 -9.46
N LEU A 462 5.74 7.93 -10.41
CA LEU A 462 4.53 7.23 -10.82
C LEU A 462 3.85 6.52 -9.65
N GLU A 463 4.64 5.88 -8.77
CA GLU A 463 4.11 5.23 -7.57
C GLU A 463 3.38 6.24 -6.68
N ALA A 464 4.04 7.34 -6.34
CA ALA A 464 3.49 8.36 -5.46
C ALA A 464 2.27 9.05 -6.09
N ALA A 465 2.28 9.25 -7.42
CA ALA A 465 1.15 9.83 -8.14
C ALA A 465 -0.06 8.89 -8.14
N MET A 466 0.15 7.60 -8.39
CA MET A 466 -0.91 6.58 -8.33
C MET A 466 -1.44 6.40 -6.90
N GLU A 467 -0.56 6.34 -5.89
CA GLU A 467 -0.99 6.24 -4.49
C GLU A 467 -1.76 7.49 -4.05
N LYS A 468 -1.34 8.67 -4.49
CA LYS A 468 -2.09 9.91 -4.24
C LYS A 468 -3.47 9.89 -4.90
N LEU A 469 -3.59 9.35 -6.12
CA LEU A 469 -4.84 9.37 -6.89
C LEU A 469 -5.84 8.27 -6.48
N LEU A 470 -5.34 7.05 -6.31
CA LEU A 470 -6.13 5.83 -6.11
C LEU A 470 -6.02 5.25 -4.68
N GLY A 471 -5.11 5.78 -3.86
CA GLY A 471 -4.74 5.20 -2.58
C GLY A 471 -3.76 4.02 -2.75
N LYS A 472 -3.51 3.32 -1.64
CA LYS A 472 -2.63 2.13 -1.66
C LYS A 472 -3.24 1.02 -2.50
N ASN A 473 -2.40 0.35 -3.28
CA ASN A 473 -2.83 -0.79 -4.08
C ASN A 473 -3.36 -1.92 -3.17
N PRO A 474 -4.61 -2.37 -3.36
CA PRO A 474 -5.20 -3.44 -2.54
C PRO A 474 -4.45 -4.77 -2.62
N SER A 475 -3.73 -5.01 -3.71
CA SER A 475 -2.95 -6.24 -3.92
C SER A 475 -1.64 -6.29 -3.12
N GLY A 476 -1.24 -5.18 -2.49
CA GLY A 476 0.02 -5.05 -1.76
C GLY A 476 1.26 -4.84 -2.64
N TRP A 477 1.09 -4.80 -3.97
CA TRP A 477 2.15 -4.52 -4.93
C TRP A 477 2.23 -3.03 -5.28
N ASP A 478 3.44 -2.56 -5.59
CA ASP A 478 3.68 -1.21 -6.14
C ASP A 478 2.83 -0.99 -7.41
N TRP A 479 2.14 0.14 -7.52
CA TRP A 479 1.45 0.56 -8.76
C TRP A 479 2.40 0.62 -9.96
N SER A 480 3.66 0.99 -9.72
CA SER A 480 4.75 1.12 -10.69
C SER A 480 5.42 -0.21 -11.09
N ALA A 481 5.01 -1.35 -10.50
CA ALA A 481 5.68 -2.64 -10.71
C ALA A 481 5.77 -3.05 -12.18
N GLU A 482 4.69 -2.89 -12.94
CA GLU A 482 4.63 -3.31 -14.35
C GLU A 482 5.56 -2.47 -15.23
N VAL A 483 5.66 -1.16 -14.97
CA VAL A 483 6.57 -0.28 -15.71
C VAL A 483 8.02 -0.59 -15.36
N LYS A 484 8.33 -0.80 -14.06
CA LYS A 484 9.66 -1.22 -13.59
C LYS A 484 10.09 -2.56 -14.23
N HIS A 485 9.16 -3.50 -14.36
CA HIS A 485 9.43 -4.79 -14.99
C HIS A 485 9.72 -4.63 -16.48
N PHE A 486 8.93 -3.85 -17.23
CA PHE A 486 9.18 -3.60 -18.64
C PHE A 486 10.53 -2.89 -18.91
N ASP A 487 10.93 -1.94 -18.06
CA ASP A 487 12.25 -1.30 -18.12
C ASP A 487 13.38 -2.31 -17.92
N LYS A 488 13.23 -3.22 -16.93
CA LYS A 488 14.17 -4.32 -16.71
C LYS A 488 14.30 -5.22 -17.94
N ILE A 489 13.17 -5.64 -18.53
CA ILE A 489 13.17 -6.48 -19.74
C ILE A 489 13.86 -5.75 -20.90
N SER A 490 13.53 -4.49 -21.13
CA SER A 490 14.11 -3.70 -22.22
C SER A 490 15.63 -3.58 -22.10
N LYS A 491 16.16 -3.45 -20.88
CA LYS A 491 17.60 -3.40 -20.60
C LYS A 491 18.30 -4.76 -20.74
N ALA A 492 17.58 -5.87 -20.57
CA ALA A 492 18.13 -7.22 -20.66
C ALA A 492 18.35 -7.70 -22.12
N ILE A 493 17.68 -7.10 -23.11
CA ILE A 493 17.71 -7.56 -24.50
C ILE A 493 19.12 -7.48 -25.11
N ALA A 494 19.83 -6.36 -24.96
CA ALA A 494 21.15 -6.21 -25.58
C ALA A 494 22.20 -7.19 -25.01
N PRO A 495 22.34 -7.35 -23.67
CA PRO A 495 23.18 -8.39 -23.09
C PRO A 495 22.79 -9.81 -23.53
N LEU A 496 21.49 -10.08 -23.64
CA LEU A 496 21.00 -11.39 -24.09
C LEU A 496 21.35 -11.65 -25.57
N ARG A 497 21.28 -10.63 -26.42
CA ARG A 497 21.70 -10.71 -27.82
C ARG A 497 23.16 -11.13 -27.95
N GLN A 498 24.02 -10.49 -27.17
CA GLN A 498 25.44 -10.83 -27.12
C GLN A 498 25.66 -12.28 -26.63
N SER A 499 25.07 -12.66 -25.49
CA SER A 499 25.27 -13.98 -24.89
C SER A 499 24.84 -15.13 -25.82
N VAL A 500 23.65 -15.06 -26.41
CA VAL A 500 23.18 -16.12 -27.32
C VAL A 500 23.95 -16.09 -28.66
N GLY A 501 24.42 -14.92 -29.10
CA GLY A 501 25.36 -14.81 -30.23
C GLY A 501 26.67 -15.55 -29.98
N GLU A 502 27.26 -15.39 -28.80
CA GLU A 502 28.46 -16.12 -28.35
C GLU A 502 28.23 -17.64 -28.26
N ASP A 503 27.07 -18.07 -27.74
CA ASP A 503 26.70 -19.50 -27.68
C ASP A 503 26.57 -20.11 -29.08
N ILE A 504 25.91 -19.40 -30.01
CA ILE A 504 25.79 -19.83 -31.42
C ILE A 504 27.19 -19.93 -32.06
N ALA A 505 28.07 -18.96 -31.80
CA ALA A 505 29.45 -18.98 -32.30
C ALA A 505 30.21 -20.21 -31.81
N SER A 506 30.11 -20.53 -30.52
CA SER A 506 30.76 -21.70 -29.92
C SER A 506 30.26 -23.02 -30.51
N ILE A 507 28.94 -23.14 -30.71
CA ILE A 507 28.33 -24.31 -31.35
C ILE A 507 28.84 -24.45 -32.79
N ALA A 508 28.83 -23.35 -33.55
CA ALA A 508 29.26 -23.34 -34.95
C ALA A 508 30.75 -23.71 -35.09
N GLU A 509 31.62 -23.19 -34.22
CA GLU A 509 33.04 -23.53 -34.22
C GLU A 509 33.27 -25.02 -33.90
N ARG A 510 32.58 -25.55 -32.88
CA ARG A 510 32.65 -26.97 -32.51
C ARG A 510 32.21 -27.86 -33.66
N ASP A 511 31.09 -27.53 -34.30
CA ASP A 511 30.51 -28.32 -35.38
C ASP A 511 31.39 -28.25 -36.65
N LEU A 512 32.04 -27.11 -36.93
CA LEU A 512 33.06 -26.98 -37.98
C LEU A 512 34.26 -27.91 -37.72
N ASN A 513 34.80 -27.86 -36.50
CA ASN A 513 35.95 -28.68 -36.10
C ASN A 513 35.65 -30.18 -36.09
N GLY A 514 34.39 -30.57 -35.88
CA GLY A 514 33.92 -31.95 -35.91
C GLY A 514 33.56 -32.48 -37.30
N MET A 515 33.63 -31.66 -38.36
CA MET A 515 33.05 -31.99 -39.66
C MET A 515 33.61 -33.28 -40.29
N SER A 516 34.89 -33.57 -40.09
CA SER A 516 35.54 -34.77 -40.64
C SER A 516 35.07 -36.08 -40.00
N SER A 517 34.34 -36.03 -38.89
CA SER A 517 33.79 -37.22 -38.23
C SER A 517 32.51 -37.74 -38.90
N TYR A 518 31.86 -36.91 -39.72
CA TYR A 518 30.67 -37.31 -40.47
C TYR A 518 31.03 -38.04 -41.77
N ASP A 519 30.16 -38.96 -42.19
CA ASP A 519 30.32 -39.67 -43.47
C ASP A 519 30.35 -38.69 -44.65
N GLU A 520 31.17 -39.02 -45.66
CA GLU A 520 31.31 -38.25 -46.90
C GLU A 520 29.97 -37.85 -47.53
N ALA A 521 28.99 -38.75 -47.49
CA ALA A 521 27.69 -38.55 -48.12
C ALA A 521 26.83 -37.48 -47.43
N ILE A 522 27.01 -37.23 -46.13
CA ILE A 522 26.17 -36.29 -45.35
C ILE A 522 26.87 -34.96 -45.05
N ARG A 523 28.20 -34.89 -45.18
CA ARG A 523 28.99 -33.67 -44.94
C ARG A 523 28.46 -32.43 -45.68
N PRO A 524 28.05 -32.48 -46.96
CA PRO A 524 27.46 -31.33 -47.63
C PRO A 524 26.20 -30.78 -46.92
N GLN A 525 25.33 -31.67 -46.43
CA GLN A 525 24.13 -31.26 -45.68
C GLN A 525 24.50 -30.66 -44.32
N MET A 526 25.55 -31.17 -43.67
CA MET A 526 26.03 -30.64 -42.40
C MET A 526 26.67 -29.26 -42.55
N PHE A 527 27.45 -29.02 -43.62
CA PHE A 527 27.94 -27.68 -43.96
C PHE A 527 26.79 -26.71 -44.20
N GLU A 528 25.74 -27.11 -44.94
CA GLU A 528 24.58 -26.23 -45.16
C GLU A 528 23.82 -25.91 -43.86
N LYS A 529 23.68 -26.87 -42.95
CA LYS A 529 23.13 -26.61 -41.60
C LYS A 529 23.99 -25.62 -40.82
N LEU A 530 25.31 -25.80 -40.87
CA LEU A 530 26.27 -24.92 -40.18
C LEU A 530 26.24 -23.50 -40.76
N LYS A 531 26.17 -23.34 -42.08
CA LYS A 531 26.00 -22.03 -42.74
C LYS A 531 24.74 -21.32 -42.25
N LYS A 532 23.61 -22.04 -42.20
CA LYS A 532 22.34 -21.49 -41.68
C LYS A 532 22.45 -21.07 -40.21
N LEU A 533 23.12 -21.86 -39.38
CA LEU A 533 23.35 -21.53 -37.98
C LEU A 533 24.18 -20.25 -37.81
N VAL A 534 25.28 -20.11 -38.58
CA VAL A 534 26.11 -18.89 -38.55
C VAL A 534 25.31 -17.67 -39.02
N GLN A 535 24.53 -17.81 -40.09
CA GLN A 535 23.66 -16.74 -40.58
C GLN A 535 22.58 -16.34 -39.56
N LEU A 536 21.99 -17.32 -38.88
CA LEU A 536 21.04 -17.08 -37.81
C LEU A 536 21.69 -16.31 -36.65
N GLY A 537 22.89 -16.71 -36.25
CA GLY A 537 23.68 -15.99 -35.24
C GLY A 537 23.97 -14.54 -35.65
N LEU A 538 24.38 -14.30 -36.90
CA LEU A 538 24.66 -12.94 -37.41
C LEU A 538 23.40 -12.07 -37.55
N ARG A 539 22.24 -12.67 -37.80
CA ARG A 539 20.95 -11.97 -37.77
C ARG A 539 20.62 -11.52 -36.34
N TYR A 540 20.99 -12.31 -35.35
CA TYR A 540 20.70 -12.07 -33.94
C TYR A 540 21.72 -11.14 -33.25
N ASP A 541 23.00 -11.29 -33.55
CA ASP A 541 24.08 -10.40 -33.13
C ASP A 541 24.99 -10.10 -34.33
N SER A 542 24.66 -9.02 -35.04
CA SER A 542 25.36 -8.60 -36.25
C SER A 542 26.78 -8.09 -36.01
N HIS A 543 27.17 -7.85 -34.76
CA HIS A 543 28.49 -7.35 -34.39
C HIS A 543 29.37 -8.44 -33.78
N ASN A 544 28.88 -9.68 -33.70
CA ASN A 544 29.62 -10.80 -33.14
C ASN A 544 30.86 -11.12 -34.00
N THR A 545 32.05 -10.77 -33.51
CA THR A 545 33.29 -10.94 -34.27
C THR A 545 33.59 -12.40 -34.59
N ALA A 546 33.27 -13.33 -33.68
CA ALA A 546 33.50 -14.76 -33.90
C ALA A 546 32.62 -15.31 -35.04
N LEU A 547 31.34 -14.93 -35.10
CA LEU A 547 30.46 -15.34 -36.19
C LEU A 547 30.85 -14.70 -37.53
N ILE A 548 31.27 -13.43 -37.52
CA ILE A 548 31.76 -12.74 -38.71
C ILE A 548 32.99 -13.46 -39.28
N GLU A 549 33.91 -13.90 -38.41
CA GLU A 549 35.09 -14.66 -38.81
C GLU A 549 34.77 -16.11 -39.25
N LEU A 550 33.78 -16.75 -38.62
CA LEU A 550 33.38 -18.12 -38.94
C LEU A 550 32.68 -18.21 -40.30
N ALA A 551 31.88 -17.21 -40.68
CA ALA A 551 31.13 -17.23 -41.94
C ALA A 551 31.98 -17.56 -43.18
N PRO A 552 33.09 -16.86 -43.48
CA PRO A 552 33.96 -17.23 -44.59
C PRO A 552 34.69 -18.56 -44.38
N LYS A 553 35.11 -18.88 -43.15
CA LYS A 553 35.80 -20.15 -42.83
C LYS A 553 34.93 -21.38 -43.12
N VAL A 554 33.63 -21.31 -42.83
CA VAL A 554 32.68 -22.40 -43.13
C VAL A 554 32.53 -22.59 -44.64
N GLU A 555 32.47 -21.51 -45.42
CA GLU A 555 32.37 -21.58 -46.88
C GLU A 555 33.66 -22.16 -47.49
N GLU A 556 34.82 -21.65 -47.07
CA GLU A 556 36.12 -22.15 -47.50
C GLU A 556 36.31 -23.63 -47.15
N ALA A 557 35.91 -24.05 -45.95
CA ALA A 557 35.97 -25.45 -45.53
C ALA A 557 35.02 -26.34 -46.34
N ALA A 558 33.81 -25.88 -46.66
CA ALA A 558 32.87 -26.63 -47.49
C ALA A 558 33.40 -26.85 -48.91
N VAL A 559 33.97 -25.80 -49.53
CA VAL A 559 34.59 -25.89 -50.85
C VAL A 559 35.84 -26.78 -50.82
N GLY A 560 36.67 -26.62 -49.80
CA GLY A 560 37.87 -27.42 -49.59
C GLY A 560 37.56 -28.91 -49.40
N ASP A 561 36.55 -29.24 -48.59
CA ASP A 561 36.10 -30.62 -48.38
C ASP A 561 35.54 -31.23 -49.66
N ALA A 562 34.68 -30.50 -50.38
CA ALA A 562 34.15 -30.95 -51.67
C ALA A 562 35.28 -31.24 -52.68
N ALA A 563 36.29 -30.37 -52.76
CA ALA A 563 37.45 -30.58 -53.61
C ALA A 563 38.30 -31.79 -53.17
N ALA A 564 38.50 -31.97 -51.86
CA ALA A 564 39.22 -33.10 -51.30
C ALA A 564 38.50 -34.43 -51.58
N VAL A 565 37.17 -34.47 -51.45
CA VAL A 565 36.34 -35.62 -51.81
C VAL A 565 36.46 -35.93 -53.29
N GLN A 566 36.35 -34.94 -54.17
CA GLN A 566 36.53 -35.16 -55.61
C GLN A 566 37.91 -35.71 -55.96
N LYS A 567 38.96 -35.21 -55.30
CA LYS A 567 40.31 -35.74 -55.42
C LYS A 567 40.39 -37.19 -54.95
N GLN A 568 39.83 -37.53 -53.79
CA GLN A 568 39.78 -38.91 -53.30
C GLN A 568 39.02 -39.84 -54.25
N ILE A 569 37.88 -39.40 -54.80
CA ILE A 569 37.11 -40.17 -55.80
C ILE A 569 37.96 -40.47 -57.04
N ALA A 570 38.76 -39.49 -57.49
CA ALA A 570 39.66 -39.66 -58.62
C ALA A 570 40.85 -40.58 -58.33
N GLU A 571 41.38 -40.56 -57.10
CA GLU A 571 42.55 -41.34 -56.70
C GLU A 571 42.21 -42.78 -56.28
N ARG A 572 40.99 -43.04 -55.81
CA ARG A 572 40.51 -44.37 -55.38
C ARG A 572 40.74 -45.41 -56.48
N GLN A 573 41.48 -46.48 -56.13
CA GLN A 573 41.76 -47.59 -57.04
C GLN A 573 40.89 -48.80 -56.71
N TRP A 574 40.48 -49.52 -57.75
CA TRP A 574 39.81 -50.79 -57.56
C TRP A 574 40.79 -51.84 -57.03
N PRO A 575 40.50 -52.51 -55.91
CA PRO A 575 41.46 -53.41 -55.27
C PRO A 575 41.78 -54.65 -56.10
N GLY A 576 40.85 -55.08 -56.96
CA GLY A 576 40.96 -56.36 -57.69
C GLY A 576 40.77 -57.55 -56.76
N ASP A 577 40.87 -58.75 -57.34
CA ASP A 577 40.82 -59.99 -56.55
C ASP A 577 42.08 -60.14 -55.70
N ASP A 578 41.91 -60.61 -54.47
CA ASP A 578 43.02 -60.97 -53.60
C ASP A 578 43.91 -62.02 -54.28
N LYS A 579 45.19 -61.67 -54.48
CA LYS A 579 46.15 -62.51 -55.20
C LYS A 579 46.53 -63.78 -54.44
N GLY A 580 46.23 -63.83 -53.14
CA GLY A 580 46.51 -64.94 -52.24
C GLY A 580 45.25 -65.73 -51.87
N PHE A 581 44.13 -65.54 -52.59
CA PHE A 581 42.89 -66.26 -52.28
C PHE A 581 43.12 -67.77 -52.27
N SER A 582 42.89 -68.38 -51.11
CA SER A 582 43.17 -69.79 -50.81
C SER A 582 41.92 -70.58 -50.41
N GLY A 583 40.78 -69.91 -50.38
CA GLY A 583 39.50 -70.51 -50.06
C GLY A 583 38.96 -71.40 -51.20
N PRO A 584 37.97 -72.25 -50.90
CA PRO A 584 37.27 -73.02 -51.92
C PRO A 584 36.52 -72.13 -52.92
N GLY A 585 36.50 -72.58 -54.18
CA GLY A 585 35.99 -71.85 -55.35
C GLY A 585 37.08 -71.03 -56.07
N THR A 586 36.84 -70.62 -57.31
CA THR A 586 37.72 -69.66 -58.00
C THR A 586 37.19 -68.23 -57.84
N PRO A 587 38.05 -67.19 -57.79
CA PRO A 587 37.60 -65.81 -57.74
C PRO A 587 36.59 -65.44 -58.83
N ALA A 588 36.78 -65.95 -60.05
CA ALA A 588 35.85 -65.71 -61.15
C ALA A 588 34.43 -66.26 -60.89
N GLU A 589 34.33 -67.50 -60.41
CA GLU A 589 33.03 -68.13 -60.08
C GLU A 589 32.34 -67.43 -58.91
N LEU A 590 33.10 -67.10 -57.87
CA LEU A 590 32.60 -66.46 -56.67
C LEU A 590 32.15 -65.01 -56.94
N ASN A 591 32.90 -64.26 -57.75
CA ASN A 591 32.52 -62.92 -58.20
C ASN A 591 31.23 -62.95 -59.02
N GLN A 592 31.07 -63.92 -59.92
CA GLN A 592 29.84 -64.05 -60.70
C GLN A 592 28.65 -64.38 -59.80
N ALA A 593 28.81 -65.31 -58.84
CA ALA A 593 27.76 -65.64 -57.89
C ALA A 593 27.34 -64.44 -57.01
N ALA A 594 28.30 -63.59 -56.64
CA ALA A 594 28.05 -62.36 -55.89
C ALA A 594 27.27 -61.34 -56.73
N LEU A 595 27.64 -61.15 -58.00
CA LEU A 595 26.93 -60.28 -58.94
C LEU A 595 25.50 -60.75 -59.19
N ASP A 596 25.31 -62.04 -59.43
CA ASP A 596 24.00 -62.63 -59.69
C ASP A 596 23.09 -62.47 -58.47
N TYR A 597 23.60 -62.81 -57.28
CA TYR A 597 22.85 -62.65 -56.04
C TYR A 597 22.51 -61.19 -55.74
N PHE A 598 23.45 -60.26 -55.98
CA PHE A 598 23.19 -58.83 -55.81
C PHE A 598 22.06 -58.38 -56.75
N ASN A 599 22.18 -58.65 -58.04
CA ASN A 599 21.23 -58.17 -59.04
C ASN A 599 19.85 -58.82 -58.93
N SER A 600 19.75 -60.03 -58.37
CA SER A 600 18.46 -60.71 -58.19
C SER A 600 17.77 -60.38 -56.86
N THR A 601 18.54 -60.07 -55.82
CA THR A 601 18.05 -60.11 -54.43
C THR A 601 18.34 -58.83 -53.66
N CYS A 602 19.40 -58.10 -54.02
CA CYS A 602 19.83 -56.91 -53.30
C CYS A 602 19.16 -55.65 -53.87
N LYS A 603 19.64 -54.47 -53.44
CA LYS A 603 19.04 -53.14 -53.64
C LYS A 603 18.41 -52.95 -55.05
N PRO A 604 17.08 -52.77 -55.17
CA PRO A 604 16.40 -52.77 -56.48
C PRO A 604 16.72 -51.56 -57.37
N THR A 605 17.24 -50.48 -56.80
CA THR A 605 17.64 -49.25 -57.52
C THR A 605 19.14 -49.24 -57.86
N GLU A 606 19.86 -50.34 -57.62
CA GLU A 606 21.28 -50.45 -57.89
C GLU A 606 21.56 -51.70 -58.74
N LYS A 607 22.45 -51.58 -59.72
CA LYS A 607 22.85 -52.68 -60.60
C LYS A 607 24.33 -52.98 -60.42
N ALA A 608 24.66 -54.16 -59.94
CA ALA A 608 26.04 -54.61 -59.82
C ALA A 608 26.65 -54.88 -61.19
N LEU A 609 27.82 -54.27 -61.40
CA LEU A 609 28.60 -54.29 -62.64
C LEU A 609 29.84 -55.18 -62.52
N LYS A 610 30.53 -55.09 -61.38
CA LYS A 610 31.78 -55.82 -61.13
C LYS A 610 31.89 -56.18 -59.65
N ALA A 611 32.37 -57.38 -59.38
CA ALA A 611 32.74 -57.80 -58.03
C ALA A 611 34.21 -58.25 -58.01
N CYS A 612 34.87 -58.10 -56.86
CA CYS A 612 36.14 -58.75 -56.58
C CYS A 612 36.22 -59.17 -55.11
N ILE A 613 36.91 -60.27 -54.83
CA ILE A 613 37.15 -60.76 -53.47
C ILE A 613 38.32 -59.98 -52.88
N VAL A 614 38.17 -59.45 -51.67
CA VAL A 614 39.26 -58.70 -51.00
C VAL A 614 39.84 -59.40 -49.77
N GLU A 615 39.31 -60.57 -49.44
CA GLU A 615 39.81 -61.38 -48.34
C GLU A 615 40.55 -62.62 -48.87
N PRO A 616 41.58 -63.11 -48.15
CA PRO A 616 42.38 -64.24 -48.61
C PRO A 616 41.71 -65.62 -48.43
N ASP A 617 40.64 -65.74 -47.64
CA ASP A 617 39.82 -66.94 -47.45
C ASP A 617 38.45 -66.55 -46.86
N TRP A 618 37.49 -67.47 -46.91
CA TRP A 618 36.24 -67.42 -46.17
C TRP A 618 36.46 -67.37 -44.66
N TYR A 619 35.66 -66.58 -43.97
CA TYR A 619 35.67 -66.49 -42.51
C TYR A 619 34.36 -66.97 -41.89
N CYS A 620 34.45 -67.44 -40.65
CA CYS A 620 33.29 -67.88 -39.89
C CYS A 620 32.50 -66.65 -39.42
N PHE A 621 31.34 -66.41 -40.02
CA PHE A 621 30.47 -65.28 -39.66
C PHE A 621 29.69 -65.56 -38.37
N LYS A 622 29.15 -66.79 -38.23
CA LYS A 622 28.31 -67.17 -37.10
C LYS A 622 28.62 -68.57 -36.61
N ARG A 623 28.54 -68.74 -35.28
CA ARG A 623 28.64 -70.03 -34.59
C ARG A 623 27.36 -70.30 -33.79
N ASN A 624 27.01 -71.58 -33.63
CA ASN A 624 25.92 -71.97 -32.73
C ASN A 624 26.36 -71.94 -31.25
N ILE A 625 25.43 -72.25 -30.34
CA ILE A 625 25.68 -72.31 -28.89
C ILE A 625 26.76 -73.33 -28.48
N PHE A 626 27.10 -74.28 -29.35
CA PHE A 626 28.15 -75.27 -29.14
C PHE A 626 29.49 -74.85 -29.77
N GLY A 627 29.59 -73.61 -30.28
CA GLY A 627 30.80 -73.08 -30.91
C GLY A 627 31.07 -73.60 -32.31
N GLN A 628 30.17 -74.38 -32.92
CA GLN A 628 30.35 -74.90 -34.28
C GLN A 628 30.02 -73.81 -35.32
N PRO A 629 30.81 -73.66 -36.40
CA PRO A 629 30.44 -72.77 -37.52
C PRO A 629 29.10 -73.20 -38.11
N ILE A 630 28.19 -72.23 -38.25
CA ILE A 630 26.89 -72.43 -38.90
C ILE A 630 26.67 -71.50 -40.10
N GLN A 631 27.56 -70.55 -40.32
CA GLN A 631 27.49 -69.64 -41.45
C GLN A 631 28.87 -69.12 -41.80
N TRP A 632 29.21 -69.18 -43.08
CA TRP A 632 30.44 -68.61 -43.63
C TRP A 632 30.13 -67.32 -44.37
N ALA A 633 31.10 -66.42 -44.39
CA ALA A 633 31.04 -65.19 -45.17
C ALA A 633 32.33 -65.00 -45.95
N LEU A 634 32.21 -64.24 -47.02
CA LEU A 634 33.33 -63.75 -47.82
C LEU A 634 33.05 -62.30 -48.21
N THR A 635 34.01 -61.42 -47.97
CA THR A 635 33.86 -59.99 -48.29
C THR A 635 34.30 -59.67 -49.70
N PHE A 636 33.42 -58.98 -50.42
CA PHE A 636 33.62 -58.50 -51.78
C PHE A 636 33.59 -56.99 -51.82
N TRP A 637 34.31 -56.43 -52.79
CA TRP A 637 33.98 -55.12 -53.31
C TRP A 637 33.07 -55.28 -54.51
N VAL A 638 31.95 -54.56 -54.53
CA VAL A 638 30.96 -54.60 -55.61
C VAL A 638 30.76 -53.19 -56.16
N ALA A 639 31.14 -52.98 -57.42
CA ALA A 639 30.87 -51.78 -58.17
C ALA A 639 29.44 -51.84 -58.71
N VAL A 640 28.67 -50.81 -58.44
CA VAL A 640 27.25 -50.70 -58.81
C VAL A 640 26.98 -49.39 -59.53
N ASP A 641 26.09 -49.46 -60.52
CA ASP A 641 25.37 -48.29 -61.02
C ASP A 641 24.17 -48.02 -60.12
N VAL A 642 23.92 -46.75 -59.82
CA VAL A 642 22.80 -46.33 -58.98
C VAL A 642 21.83 -45.53 -59.85
N GLU A 643 20.56 -45.92 -59.84
CA GLU A 643 19.51 -45.19 -60.54
C GLU A 643 19.45 -43.74 -60.06
N GLY A 644 19.47 -42.78 -60.99
CA GLY A 644 19.47 -41.35 -60.69
C GLY A 644 20.86 -40.72 -60.48
N GLU A 645 21.97 -41.48 -60.51
CA GLU A 645 23.30 -40.88 -60.65
C GLU A 645 23.43 -40.26 -62.05
N THR A 646 23.85 -38.99 -62.09
CA THR A 646 23.85 -38.18 -63.31
C THR A 646 25.21 -38.17 -64.00
N SER A 647 26.27 -38.57 -63.29
CA SER A 647 27.60 -38.70 -63.86
C SER A 647 27.85 -40.13 -64.35
N SER A 648 28.00 -40.29 -65.67
CA SER A 648 28.38 -41.57 -66.29
C SER A 648 29.78 -42.05 -65.88
N ASP A 649 30.62 -41.15 -65.36
CA ASP A 649 32.01 -41.42 -64.99
C ASP A 649 32.16 -41.90 -63.55
N ILE A 650 31.06 -41.98 -62.79
CA ILE A 650 31.05 -42.39 -61.39
C ILE A 650 30.35 -43.74 -61.26
N VAL A 651 30.97 -44.60 -60.46
CA VAL A 651 30.34 -45.81 -59.94
C VAL A 651 30.40 -45.77 -58.43
N TYR A 652 29.47 -46.49 -57.78
CA TYR A 652 29.52 -46.68 -56.35
C TYR A 652 30.14 -48.04 -56.05
N ALA A 653 31.07 -48.08 -55.12
CA ALA A 653 31.77 -49.28 -54.71
C ALA A 653 31.35 -49.61 -53.27
N TRP A 654 30.66 -50.73 -53.11
CA TRP A 654 30.28 -51.28 -51.81
C TRP A 654 31.31 -52.29 -51.33
N SER A 655 31.66 -52.26 -50.06
CA SER A 655 32.20 -53.42 -49.36
C SER A 655 31.03 -54.23 -48.81
N ILE A 656 30.85 -55.47 -49.28
CA ILE A 656 29.74 -56.34 -48.93
C ILE A 656 30.27 -57.70 -48.51
N SER A 657 29.89 -58.17 -47.34
CA SER A 657 30.10 -59.56 -46.95
C SER A 657 28.89 -60.37 -47.40
N PHE A 658 29.07 -61.31 -48.32
CA PHE A 658 28.02 -62.24 -48.73
C PHE A 658 28.11 -63.52 -47.91
N LEU A 659 26.95 -64.02 -47.47
CA LEU A 659 26.86 -65.09 -46.49
C LEU A 659 26.18 -66.33 -47.07
N THR A 660 26.64 -67.50 -46.64
CA THR A 660 25.99 -68.79 -46.92
C THR A 660 24.67 -68.91 -46.14
N GLU A 661 23.95 -70.01 -46.36
CA GLU A 661 22.85 -70.41 -45.50
C GLU A 661 23.33 -70.60 -44.04
N GLU A 662 22.43 -70.35 -43.08
CA GLU A 662 22.68 -70.62 -41.66
C GLU A 662 22.31 -72.07 -41.32
N ASN A 663 23.28 -72.98 -41.37
CA ASN A 663 23.09 -74.39 -41.01
C ASN A 663 24.39 -75.07 -40.55
N VAL A 664 24.29 -76.10 -39.71
CA VAL A 664 25.44 -76.91 -39.30
C VAL A 664 25.97 -77.68 -40.51
N GLY A 665 27.28 -77.60 -40.74
CA GLY A 665 27.94 -78.29 -41.86
C GLY A 665 27.76 -77.61 -43.22
N VAL A 666 27.27 -76.37 -43.26
CA VAL A 666 27.18 -75.60 -44.51
C VAL A 666 28.56 -75.44 -45.16
N GLU A 667 28.61 -75.66 -46.47
CA GLU A 667 29.83 -75.53 -47.27
C GLU A 667 30.25 -74.06 -47.44
N LYS A 668 31.56 -73.82 -47.57
CA LYS A 668 32.13 -72.51 -47.95
C LYS A 668 31.93 -72.26 -49.45
N ALA A 669 30.69 -72.17 -49.91
CA ALA A 669 30.35 -72.03 -51.33
C ALA A 669 29.01 -71.29 -51.51
N PRO A 670 28.77 -70.64 -52.68
CA PRO A 670 27.44 -70.18 -53.06
C PRO A 670 26.47 -71.37 -53.22
N PRO A 671 25.14 -71.15 -53.18
CA PRO A 671 24.45 -69.85 -53.30
C PRO A 671 24.50 -69.01 -52.03
N PHE A 672 24.74 -67.71 -52.20
CA PHE A 672 24.58 -66.75 -51.12
C PHE A 672 23.11 -66.62 -50.71
N LYS A 673 22.87 -66.41 -49.42
CA LYS A 673 21.53 -66.28 -48.83
C LYS A 673 21.31 -64.94 -48.14
N LEU A 674 22.37 -64.25 -47.75
CA LEU A 674 22.32 -62.93 -47.12
C LEU A 674 23.50 -62.08 -47.58
N ALA A 675 23.36 -60.75 -47.42
CA ALA A 675 24.41 -59.77 -47.67
C ALA A 675 24.45 -58.77 -46.52
N ALA A 676 25.64 -58.54 -45.95
CA ALA A 676 25.91 -57.50 -44.98
C ALA A 676 26.68 -56.36 -45.66
N PHE A 677 26.07 -55.17 -45.73
CA PHE A 677 26.64 -54.00 -46.36
C PHE A 677 27.50 -53.24 -45.34
N ASN A 678 28.81 -53.19 -45.56
CA ASN A 678 29.76 -52.61 -44.60
C ASN A 678 29.91 -51.10 -44.80
N PHE A 679 30.33 -50.66 -45.99
CA PHE A 679 30.40 -49.23 -46.34
C PHE A 679 30.34 -49.01 -47.85
N LYS A 680 29.97 -47.79 -48.25
CA LYS A 680 29.82 -47.36 -49.65
C LYS A 680 30.75 -46.19 -49.93
N GLN A 681 31.39 -46.18 -51.08
CA GLN A 681 32.14 -45.01 -51.55
C GLN A 681 31.95 -44.78 -53.05
N LYS A 682 32.12 -43.53 -53.49
CA LYS A 682 32.18 -43.20 -54.92
C LYS A 682 33.57 -43.46 -55.48
N MET A 683 33.66 -43.87 -56.73
CA MET A 683 34.92 -44.08 -57.45
C MET A 683 34.72 -43.67 -58.91
N LYS A 684 35.80 -43.26 -59.60
CA LYS A 684 35.77 -43.14 -61.05
C LYS A 684 35.54 -44.51 -61.69
N ARG A 685 34.59 -44.60 -62.62
CA ARG A 685 34.30 -45.81 -63.39
C ARG A 685 35.55 -46.36 -64.05
N ALA A 686 36.39 -45.49 -64.62
CA ALA A 686 37.67 -45.85 -65.25
C ALA A 686 38.70 -46.48 -64.30
N ASN A 687 38.55 -46.31 -62.98
CA ASN A 687 39.43 -46.92 -61.99
C ASN A 687 38.98 -48.34 -61.63
N VAL A 688 37.81 -48.79 -62.08
CA VAL A 688 37.34 -50.16 -61.94
C VAL A 688 37.80 -51.00 -63.12
N THR A 689 38.93 -51.67 -62.95
CA THR A 689 39.58 -52.46 -64.01
C THR A 689 38.60 -53.47 -64.63
N GLY A 690 38.35 -53.33 -65.93
CA GLY A 690 37.49 -54.23 -66.72
C GLY A 690 36.02 -53.82 -66.81
N LEU A 691 35.67 -52.62 -66.34
CA LEU A 691 34.51 -51.84 -66.77
C LEU A 691 34.96 -50.76 -67.77
#